data_AF-A0A813H6E1-F1
#
_entry.id   AF-A0A813H6E1-F1
#
_cell.length_a   1.000
_cell.length_b   1.000
_cell.length_c   1.000
_cell.angle_alpha   90.00
_cell.angle_beta   90.00
_cell.angle_gamma   90.00
#
_symmetry.space_group_name_H-M   'P 1'
#
loop_
_entity.id
_entity.type
_entity.pdbx_description
1 polymer ?
#
loop_
_entity_poly.entity_id
_entity_poly.type
_entity_poly.pdbx_seq_one_letter_code
_entity_poly.pdbx_strand_id
1 'polypeptide(L)'
;MPLPEELKGKPLFPTITYKNVSLDVNFGPTARVPLPFACHMLGGAAAADVEISKPQQFGKSGKPEVVFPLGLPEQGYFDWVDDFVAKNPGYTELSDRKLIEWARKSGVWQQRNQGVPGTNDKPEPRFGLPGLDDWSVSKVMWAIAPTLQRNFIVPELKSNLVPSERQESLLRYQGQDYHRKAVVLMGEPTKDFKERVHAGLLAEKQAKADAEHKKKAQEENRKQMLELRKTKAEEAKKAREAAAAKKAEGAADAEGAEQGEAGTEQTEGEEAKAKDEETGEAEVEETKAEAAEGEDAKMEETAAPVELTEEEKKQCFRKTQLLDLAEKELAKSYASFALPAKAEGFDEISFAWSKEADCSKLLKDWVMEKKLTQRAEDLQPGAGFKEQYAIWQKTLSEWRKAHADHKDPARRKAAETKKAEAAKQKREEDKKALIEAGDEEGAKALDAKLETEAEPVEELDVENLDVFAVENIMDIGNGDALFADFAYEDWVLLSTRYELHLLLHSFKKDLNDPDRLSFGLKHLSYYYNKYYKKNWSMQQFGIKEFDDLVELLKDSVSLDSASGHLKADQAEDATLDSFMKLTEDNRRERQRRIEAGDETARLKFSRPAPAGKQGDKGYGKGGGGKGSYGKGAPAPPGRYAGAGGGAAAPPPRYAGYGAPAPQGGGSYAAQKRPYSPGPPPAYGASKQPRAGGYGAYGGGGAGGPAGGAYRR
;
A
#
# COMPACT_ATOMS: atom_id res chain seq x y z
N MET A 1 25.26 -35.54 36.47
CA MET A 1 25.36 -34.15 35.97
C MET A 1 24.38 -33.30 36.73
N PRO A 2 24.78 -32.16 37.30
CA PRO A 2 23.82 -31.20 37.85
C PRO A 2 22.93 -30.66 36.72
N LEU A 3 21.66 -30.38 37.02
CA LEU A 3 20.80 -29.67 36.09
C LEU A 3 21.42 -28.28 35.82
N PRO A 4 21.43 -27.81 34.56
CA PRO A 4 21.74 -26.41 34.25
C PRO A 4 20.92 -25.47 35.15
N GLU A 5 21.55 -24.41 35.65
CA GLU A 5 20.92 -23.41 36.53
C GLU A 5 19.58 -22.92 35.97
N GLU A 6 19.54 -22.70 34.66
CA GLU A 6 18.38 -22.21 33.91
C GLU A 6 17.16 -23.15 33.94
N LEU A 7 17.35 -24.43 34.26
CA LEU A 7 16.30 -25.45 34.29
C LEU A 7 15.83 -25.77 35.71
N LYS A 8 16.51 -25.27 36.75
CA LYS A 8 16.10 -25.47 38.14
C LYS A 8 14.77 -24.76 38.39
N GLY A 9 13.80 -25.48 38.97
CA GLY A 9 12.46 -24.94 39.27
C GLY A 9 11.56 -24.71 38.07
N LYS A 10 11.97 -25.11 36.85
CA LYS A 10 11.15 -25.01 35.63
C LYS A 10 10.52 -26.37 35.29
N PRO A 11 9.22 -26.43 34.95
CA PRO A 11 8.59 -27.64 34.43
C PRO A 11 9.23 -28.06 33.09
N LEU A 12 9.56 -29.35 32.95
CA LEU A 12 10.08 -29.92 31.72
C LEU A 12 8.99 -30.73 31.01
N PHE A 13 8.70 -30.38 29.74
CA PHE A 13 7.72 -31.09 28.92
C PHE A 13 8.42 -31.85 27.78
N PRO A 14 8.50 -33.18 27.82
CA PRO A 14 9.03 -33.95 26.70
C PRO A 14 8.12 -33.76 25.47
N THR A 15 8.63 -33.07 24.46
CA THR A 15 7.89 -32.79 23.22
C THR A 15 8.44 -33.68 22.10
N ILE A 16 7.58 -34.49 21.49
CA ILE A 16 7.94 -35.36 20.36
C ILE A 16 7.03 -35.02 19.19
N THR A 17 7.63 -34.52 18.10
CA THR A 17 6.92 -34.22 16.85
C THR A 17 7.26 -35.29 15.82
N TYR A 18 6.23 -35.88 15.20
CA TYR A 18 6.42 -36.97 14.23
C TYR A 18 5.38 -36.90 13.09
N LYS A 19 5.68 -37.52 11.95
CA LYS A 19 4.81 -37.55 10.76
C LYS A 19 4.69 -38.97 10.24
N ASN A 20 3.46 -39.46 10.03
CA ASN A 20 3.14 -40.80 9.52
C ASN A 20 3.78 -41.97 10.30
N VAL A 21 3.85 -41.86 11.64
CA VAL A 21 4.27 -42.97 12.50
C VAL A 21 3.29 -43.12 13.66
N SER A 22 3.19 -44.33 14.22
CA SER A 22 2.53 -44.57 15.49
C SER A 22 3.55 -44.40 16.60
N LEU A 23 3.30 -43.45 17.51
CA LEU A 23 4.14 -43.25 18.69
C LEU A 23 3.57 -44.06 19.85
N ASP A 24 4.38 -44.94 20.41
CA ASP A 24 4.10 -45.63 21.66
C ASP A 24 5.06 -45.10 22.73
N VAL A 25 4.50 -44.51 23.79
CA VAL A 25 5.28 -43.84 24.84
C VAL A 25 5.21 -44.64 26.13
N ASN A 26 6.38 -44.96 26.69
CA ASN A 26 6.47 -45.66 27.96
C ASN A 26 6.70 -44.68 29.12
N PHE A 27 5.63 -44.25 29.76
CA PHE A 27 5.70 -43.52 31.03
C PHE A 27 5.64 -44.44 32.27
N GLY A 28 5.73 -45.77 32.11
CA GLY A 28 5.74 -46.70 33.24
C GLY A 28 6.98 -46.56 34.13
N PRO A 29 6.99 -47.19 35.32
CA PRO A 29 8.10 -47.08 36.28
C PRO A 29 9.39 -47.77 35.80
N THR A 30 9.31 -48.64 34.79
CA THR A 30 10.43 -49.41 34.26
C THR A 30 10.68 -49.08 32.78
N ALA A 31 11.95 -48.94 32.41
CA ALA A 31 12.34 -48.79 31.01
C ALA A 31 12.09 -50.10 30.25
N ARG A 32 11.55 -50.02 29.02
CA ARG A 32 11.32 -51.21 28.17
C ARG A 32 12.63 -51.86 27.70
N VAL A 33 13.69 -51.07 27.62
CA VAL A 33 15.03 -51.49 27.23
C VAL A 33 16.02 -50.93 28.24
N PRO A 34 17.04 -51.69 28.66
CA PRO A 34 18.10 -51.17 29.53
C PRO A 34 18.79 -49.95 28.91
N LEU A 35 18.81 -48.84 29.62
CA LEU A 35 19.49 -47.62 29.22
C LEU A 35 20.98 -47.67 29.66
N PRO A 36 21.91 -46.98 28.97
CA PRO A 36 23.32 -46.96 29.35
C PRO A 36 23.60 -46.15 30.63
N PHE A 37 22.56 -45.65 31.30
CA PHE A 37 22.61 -44.91 32.56
C PHE A 37 21.40 -45.27 33.44
N ALA A 38 21.53 -45.06 34.74
CA ALA A 38 20.42 -45.17 35.67
C ALA A 38 19.59 -43.88 35.67
N CYS A 39 18.28 -44.00 35.43
CA CYS A 39 17.33 -42.89 35.56
C CYS A 39 16.01 -43.38 36.16
N HIS A 40 15.33 -42.49 36.89
CA HIS A 40 13.95 -42.72 37.29
C HIS A 40 13.04 -42.43 36.09
N MET A 41 12.14 -43.36 35.80
CA MET A 41 11.11 -43.17 34.77
C MET A 41 9.97 -42.30 35.31
N LEU A 42 9.20 -41.66 34.42
CA LEU A 42 8.12 -40.74 34.81
C LEU A 42 7.07 -41.40 35.72
N GLY A 43 6.76 -42.68 35.52
CA GLY A 43 5.80 -43.43 36.34
C GLY A 43 6.31 -43.79 37.73
N GLY A 44 7.59 -43.56 38.02
CA GLY A 44 8.18 -43.66 39.35
C GLY A 44 8.55 -42.32 39.97
N ALA A 45 8.21 -41.20 39.32
CA ALA A 45 8.47 -39.87 39.86
C ALA A 45 7.52 -39.57 41.04
N ALA A 46 8.00 -38.80 42.02
CA ALA A 46 7.20 -38.48 43.20
C ALA A 46 6.00 -37.60 42.81
N ALA A 47 4.87 -37.78 43.51
CA ALA A 47 3.67 -36.97 43.26
C ALA A 47 3.91 -35.45 43.45
N ALA A 48 4.88 -35.06 44.26
CA ALA A 48 5.29 -33.66 44.43
C ALA A 48 6.04 -33.09 43.21
N ASP A 49 6.61 -33.96 42.37
CA ASP A 49 7.44 -33.60 41.21
C ASP A 49 6.69 -33.76 39.87
N VAL A 50 5.43 -34.23 39.91
CA VAL A 50 4.62 -34.49 38.72
C VAL A 50 3.24 -33.86 38.88
N GLU A 51 2.88 -33.00 37.93
CA GLU A 51 1.50 -32.54 37.76
C GLU A 51 0.86 -33.30 36.60
N ILE A 52 -0.22 -34.03 36.89
CA ILE A 52 -1.07 -34.60 35.84
C ILE A 52 -1.88 -33.44 35.24
N SER A 53 -1.60 -33.09 33.99
CA SER A 53 -2.40 -32.10 33.27
C SER A 53 -3.85 -32.57 33.24
N LYS A 54 -4.75 -31.79 33.86
CA LYS A 54 -6.18 -32.05 33.76
C LYS A 54 -6.56 -31.88 32.28
N PRO A 55 -7.31 -32.83 31.68
CA PRO A 55 -7.83 -32.63 30.34
C PRO A 55 -8.60 -31.31 30.30
N GLN A 56 -8.43 -30.56 29.21
CA GLN A 56 -9.03 -29.25 29.07
C GLN A 56 -10.54 -29.35 29.32
N GLN A 57 -11.00 -28.66 30.35
CA GLN A 57 -12.42 -28.67 30.70
C GLN A 57 -13.13 -27.72 29.76
N PHE A 58 -13.93 -28.29 28.87
CA PHE A 58 -14.83 -27.51 28.03
C PHE A 58 -15.98 -26.99 28.89
N GLY A 59 -16.51 -25.81 28.54
CA GLY A 59 -17.56 -25.12 29.32
C GLY A 59 -18.88 -25.90 29.39
N LYS A 60 -19.98 -25.20 29.68
CA LYS A 60 -21.31 -25.82 29.91
C LYS A 60 -21.80 -26.76 28.79
N SER A 61 -21.32 -26.58 27.56
CA SER A 61 -21.66 -27.41 26.40
C SER A 61 -20.92 -28.75 26.36
N GLY A 62 -19.83 -28.92 27.12
CA GLY A 62 -18.91 -30.05 27.00
C GLY A 62 -18.10 -30.06 25.70
N LYS A 63 -18.23 -29.01 24.88
CA LYS A 63 -17.62 -28.85 23.55
C LYS A 63 -16.56 -27.73 23.56
N PRO A 64 -15.45 -27.87 22.83
CA PRO A 64 -14.53 -26.75 22.64
C PRO A 64 -15.25 -25.56 22.00
N GLU A 65 -14.93 -24.35 22.45
CA GLU A 65 -15.53 -23.12 21.93
C GLU A 65 -14.59 -22.42 20.95
N VAL A 66 -15.12 -21.92 19.84
CA VAL A 66 -14.41 -21.00 18.94
C VAL A 66 -15.13 -19.66 18.89
N VAL A 67 -14.41 -18.60 19.23
CA VAL A 67 -14.92 -17.23 19.34
C VAL A 67 -14.45 -16.39 18.15
N PHE A 68 -15.39 -15.79 17.45
CA PHE A 68 -15.18 -14.84 16.36
C PHE A 68 -15.60 -13.44 16.84
N PRO A 69 -14.67 -12.56 17.22
CA PRO A 69 -14.99 -11.17 17.53
C PRO A 69 -15.24 -10.37 16.25
N LEU A 70 -16.20 -9.44 16.31
CA LEU A 70 -16.53 -8.51 15.22
C LEU A 70 -16.56 -7.10 15.81
N GLY A 71 -15.70 -6.21 15.31
CA GLY A 71 -15.71 -4.79 15.69
C GLY A 71 -15.27 -3.95 14.52
N LEU A 72 -15.48 -2.64 14.60
CA LEU A 72 -15.00 -1.74 13.55
C LEU A 72 -13.50 -1.44 13.74
N PRO A 73 -12.76 -1.17 12.64
CA PRO A 73 -11.35 -0.79 12.73
C PRO A 73 -11.20 0.51 13.52
N GLU A 74 -10.11 0.65 14.27
CA GLU A 74 -9.78 1.80 15.10
C GLU A 74 -10.76 2.05 16.27
N GLN A 75 -11.61 1.05 16.60
CA GLN A 75 -12.57 1.12 17.72
C GLN A 75 -12.23 0.11 18.82
N GLY A 76 -10.94 -0.05 19.13
CA GLY A 76 -10.47 -0.86 20.26
C GLY A 76 -10.65 -2.38 20.10
N TYR A 77 -10.74 -2.87 18.86
CA TYR A 77 -10.93 -4.30 18.57
C TYR A 77 -9.82 -5.16 19.17
N PHE A 78 -8.54 -4.85 18.87
CA PHE A 78 -7.42 -5.63 19.36
C PHE A 78 -7.19 -5.48 20.87
N ASP A 79 -7.53 -4.33 21.46
CA ASP A 79 -7.51 -4.13 22.91
C ASP A 79 -8.48 -5.07 23.62
N TRP A 80 -9.66 -5.27 23.02
CA TRP A 80 -10.64 -6.19 23.55
C TRP A 80 -10.16 -7.64 23.42
N VAL A 81 -9.52 -8.00 22.30
CA VAL A 81 -8.96 -9.35 22.11
C VAL A 81 -7.87 -9.63 23.15
N ASP A 82 -6.97 -8.68 23.39
CA ASP A 82 -5.91 -8.82 24.40
C ASP A 82 -6.50 -9.01 25.81
N ASP A 83 -7.52 -8.22 26.16
CA ASP A 83 -8.27 -8.34 27.42
C ASP A 83 -9.00 -9.69 27.53
N PHE A 84 -9.62 -10.16 26.44
CA PHE A 84 -10.30 -11.44 26.40
C PHE A 84 -9.33 -12.59 26.67
N VAL A 85 -8.18 -12.63 26.00
CA VAL A 85 -7.18 -13.69 26.19
C VAL A 85 -6.58 -13.63 27.59
N ALA A 86 -6.32 -12.43 28.13
CA ALA A 86 -5.82 -12.27 29.49
C ALA A 86 -6.80 -12.77 30.56
N LYS A 87 -8.11 -12.51 30.38
CA LYS A 87 -9.16 -12.98 31.30
C LYS A 87 -9.50 -14.46 31.15
N ASN A 88 -9.26 -15.02 29.98
CA ASN A 88 -9.64 -16.38 29.63
C ASN A 88 -8.40 -17.19 29.19
N PRO A 89 -7.47 -17.53 30.12
CA PRO A 89 -6.22 -18.20 29.80
C PRO A 89 -6.38 -19.60 29.16
N GLY A 90 -7.59 -20.16 29.19
CA GLY A 90 -7.93 -21.41 28.49
C GLY A 90 -8.17 -21.25 26.98
N TYR A 91 -8.23 -20.01 26.45
CA TYR A 91 -8.41 -19.75 25.02
C TYR A 91 -7.06 -19.52 24.36
N THR A 92 -6.85 -20.17 23.23
CA THR A 92 -5.69 -19.94 22.37
C THR A 92 -6.06 -18.96 21.25
N GLU A 93 -5.26 -17.92 21.08
CA GLU A 93 -5.42 -17.00 19.96
C GLU A 93 -4.87 -17.59 18.66
N LEU A 94 -5.71 -17.63 17.62
CA LEU A 94 -5.32 -18.00 16.27
C LEU A 94 -5.25 -16.74 15.41
N SER A 95 -4.06 -16.19 15.26
CA SER A 95 -3.82 -14.99 14.47
C SER A 95 -2.40 -14.93 13.94
N ASP A 96 -2.24 -14.14 12.89
CA ASP A 96 -0.95 -13.84 12.28
C ASP A 96 0.00 -13.14 13.28
N ARG A 97 -0.51 -12.25 14.15
CA ARG A 97 0.30 -11.62 15.22
C ARG A 97 0.79 -12.62 16.26
N LYS A 98 -0.03 -13.63 16.62
CA LYS A 98 0.37 -14.66 17.58
C LYS A 98 1.41 -15.61 17.01
N LEU A 99 1.33 -15.91 15.71
CA LEU A 99 2.37 -16.67 15.02
C LEU A 99 3.72 -15.95 15.03
N ILE A 100 3.73 -14.64 14.75
CA ILE A 100 4.95 -13.82 14.81
C ILE A 100 5.51 -13.79 16.24
N GLU A 101 4.67 -13.61 17.25
CA GLU A 101 5.08 -13.67 18.66
C GLU A 101 5.70 -15.04 19.00
N TRP A 102 5.06 -16.13 18.55
CA TRP A 102 5.55 -17.48 18.79
C TRP A 102 6.90 -17.74 18.11
N ALA A 103 7.08 -17.30 16.87
CA ALA A 103 8.36 -17.40 16.17
C ALA A 103 9.47 -16.64 16.91
N ARG A 104 9.19 -15.40 17.35
CA ARG A 104 10.14 -14.60 18.16
C ARG A 104 10.51 -15.29 19.47
N LYS A 105 9.52 -15.80 20.20
CA LYS A 105 9.73 -16.55 21.46
C LYS A 105 10.50 -17.86 21.25
N SER A 106 10.42 -18.43 20.06
CA SER A 106 11.18 -19.62 19.66
C SER A 106 12.63 -19.30 19.25
N GLY A 107 13.09 -18.06 19.44
CA GLY A 107 14.45 -17.63 19.11
C GLY A 107 14.67 -17.29 17.63
N VAL A 108 13.61 -17.24 16.81
CA VAL A 108 13.72 -16.84 15.42
C VAL A 108 13.91 -15.33 15.35
N TRP A 109 15.08 -14.91 14.87
CA TRP A 109 15.41 -13.51 14.73
C TRP A 109 14.62 -12.86 13.59
N GLN A 110 13.99 -11.72 13.87
CA GLN A 110 13.28 -10.94 12.85
C GLN A 110 14.20 -9.86 12.30
N GLN A 111 14.30 -9.79 10.97
CA GLN A 111 15.12 -8.81 10.29
C GLN A 111 14.59 -7.39 10.53
N ARG A 112 15.47 -6.50 10.99
CA ARG A 112 15.23 -5.05 10.99
C ARG A 112 15.48 -4.53 9.59
N ASN A 113 14.45 -4.51 8.73
CA ASN A 113 14.56 -3.92 7.40
C ASN A 113 13.51 -2.81 7.16
N GLN A 114 13.86 -1.84 6.31
CA GLN A 114 13.18 -0.56 6.04
C GLN A 114 11.93 -0.68 5.13
N GLY A 115 11.03 -1.64 5.39
CA GLY A 115 9.73 -1.74 4.69
C GLY A 115 8.58 -1.08 5.46
N VAL A 116 7.51 -0.68 4.75
CA VAL A 116 6.26 -0.15 5.35
C VAL A 116 5.75 -1.14 6.41
N PRO A 117 5.48 -0.71 7.66
CA PRO A 117 4.94 -1.61 8.68
C PRO A 117 3.62 -2.25 8.23
N GLY A 118 3.38 -3.49 8.66
CA GLY A 118 2.08 -4.15 8.51
C GLY A 118 0.99 -3.49 9.37
N THR A 119 -0.16 -4.15 9.47
CA THR A 119 -1.31 -3.71 10.28
C THR A 119 -1.47 -4.58 11.52
N ASN A 120 -2.35 -4.22 12.47
CA ASN A 120 -2.64 -5.11 13.60
C ASN A 120 -3.32 -6.41 13.14
N ASP A 121 -4.18 -6.35 12.11
CA ASP A 121 -4.84 -7.52 11.53
C ASP A 121 -3.90 -8.38 10.68
N LYS A 122 -3.10 -7.72 9.84
CA LYS A 122 -2.10 -8.34 8.96
C LYS A 122 -0.71 -7.77 9.22
N PRO A 123 -0.04 -8.21 10.31
CA PRO A 123 1.34 -7.84 10.59
C PRO A 123 2.29 -8.55 9.62
N GLU A 124 3.47 -8.00 9.34
CA GLU A 124 4.40 -8.64 8.39
C GLU A 124 5.41 -9.57 9.08
N PRO A 125 5.46 -10.87 8.71
CA PRO A 125 6.53 -11.78 9.10
C PRO A 125 7.76 -11.43 8.26
N ARG A 126 8.84 -11.05 8.93
CA ARG A 126 10.13 -10.65 8.30
C ARG A 126 11.27 -11.46 8.89
N PHE A 127 11.11 -12.78 8.93
CA PHE A 127 12.07 -13.68 9.56
C PHE A 127 13.18 -14.12 8.60
N GLY A 128 13.03 -13.86 7.29
CA GLY A 128 13.94 -14.38 6.26
C GLY A 128 13.75 -15.89 6.02
N LEU A 129 12.59 -16.42 6.43
CA LEU A 129 12.26 -17.84 6.36
C LEU A 129 11.04 -18.00 5.46
N PRO A 130 11.19 -18.60 4.25
CA PRO A 130 10.11 -18.63 3.26
C PRO A 130 8.76 -19.08 3.82
N GLY A 131 8.71 -20.17 4.58
CA GLY A 131 7.44 -20.71 5.09
C GLY A 131 6.76 -19.86 6.18
N LEU A 132 7.50 -18.99 6.88
CA LEU A 132 6.92 -18.01 7.81
C LEU A 132 6.55 -16.73 7.08
N ASP A 133 7.41 -16.28 6.17
CA ASP A 133 7.25 -15.02 5.44
C ASP A 133 6.15 -15.08 4.37
N ASP A 134 5.86 -16.27 3.81
CA ASP A 134 4.80 -16.52 2.83
C ASP A 134 3.48 -17.04 3.42
N TRP A 135 3.40 -17.11 4.76
CA TRP A 135 2.26 -17.62 5.53
C TRP A 135 1.90 -19.10 5.32
N SER A 136 2.77 -19.92 4.72
CA SER A 136 2.54 -21.37 4.59
C SER A 136 2.36 -22.05 5.94
N VAL A 137 3.12 -21.65 6.97
CA VAL A 137 2.96 -22.16 8.34
C VAL A 137 1.60 -21.78 8.92
N SER A 138 1.12 -20.56 8.67
CA SER A 138 -0.21 -20.11 9.12
C SER A 138 -1.30 -21.01 8.51
N LYS A 139 -1.23 -21.31 7.20
CA LYS A 139 -2.17 -22.22 6.54
C LYS A 139 -2.21 -23.61 7.18
N VAL A 140 -1.05 -24.17 7.53
CA VAL A 140 -0.96 -25.47 8.22
C VAL A 140 -1.55 -25.39 9.62
N MET A 141 -1.24 -24.33 10.38
CA MET A 141 -1.81 -24.09 11.70
C MET A 141 -3.34 -24.02 11.64
N TRP A 142 -3.91 -23.27 10.69
CA TRP A 142 -5.35 -23.17 10.48
C TRP A 142 -6.02 -24.50 10.12
N ALA A 143 -5.33 -25.37 9.37
CA ALA A 143 -5.84 -26.69 9.02
C ALA A 143 -5.82 -27.68 10.20
N ILE A 144 -4.84 -27.55 11.10
CA ILE A 144 -4.68 -28.45 12.26
C ILE A 144 -5.50 -27.98 13.46
N ALA A 145 -5.68 -26.67 13.65
CA ALA A 145 -6.32 -26.12 14.84
C ALA A 145 -7.66 -26.79 15.20
N PRO A 146 -8.61 -27.02 14.26
CA PRO A 146 -9.89 -27.68 14.58
C PRO A 146 -9.75 -29.11 15.13
N THR A 147 -8.64 -29.81 14.87
CA THR A 147 -8.44 -31.18 15.35
C THR A 147 -7.90 -31.26 16.77
N LEU A 148 -7.46 -30.14 17.35
CA LEU A 148 -6.81 -30.11 18.66
C LEU A 148 -7.80 -30.09 19.83
N GLN A 149 -9.11 -29.92 19.56
CA GLN A 149 -10.16 -29.79 20.58
C GLN A 149 -9.76 -28.81 21.69
N ARG A 150 -9.41 -27.58 21.33
CA ARG A 150 -9.10 -26.48 22.28
C ARG A 150 -10.06 -25.33 22.10
N ASN A 151 -10.21 -24.51 23.13
CA ASN A 151 -10.92 -23.24 22.99
C ASN A 151 -10.05 -22.26 22.17
N PHE A 152 -10.65 -21.63 21.17
CA PHE A 152 -9.96 -20.70 20.27
C PHE A 152 -10.65 -19.34 20.23
N ILE A 153 -9.86 -18.30 20.01
CA ILE A 153 -10.34 -17.01 19.52
C ILE A 153 -9.68 -16.73 18.17
N VAL A 154 -10.48 -16.29 17.19
CA VAL A 154 -10.06 -16.04 15.81
C VAL A 154 -10.23 -14.54 15.53
N PRO A 155 -9.28 -13.67 15.94
CA PRO A 155 -9.41 -12.23 15.83
C PRO A 155 -9.01 -11.69 14.44
N GLU A 156 -9.58 -12.24 13.38
CA GLU A 156 -9.38 -11.76 11.99
C GLU A 156 -10.36 -10.62 11.68
N LEU A 157 -9.96 -9.37 11.93
CA LEU A 157 -10.83 -8.19 11.89
C LEU A 157 -11.60 -8.05 10.58
N LYS A 158 -10.89 -8.03 9.44
CA LYS A 158 -11.54 -7.90 8.12
C LYS A 158 -12.41 -9.13 7.84
N SER A 159 -11.83 -10.33 7.96
CA SER A 159 -12.49 -11.58 7.62
C SER A 159 -13.76 -11.81 8.44
N ASN A 160 -13.76 -11.36 9.69
CA ASN A 160 -14.92 -11.46 10.57
C ASN A 160 -15.99 -10.41 10.25
N LEU A 161 -15.68 -9.29 9.60
CA LEU A 161 -16.69 -8.32 9.17
C LEU A 161 -17.32 -8.69 7.81
N VAL A 162 -16.60 -9.40 6.94
CA VAL A 162 -17.07 -9.79 5.61
C VAL A 162 -17.81 -11.14 5.66
N PRO A 163 -19.12 -11.22 5.33
CA PRO A 163 -19.89 -12.46 5.46
C PRO A 163 -19.30 -13.68 4.74
N SER A 164 -18.81 -13.51 3.51
CA SER A 164 -18.23 -14.62 2.74
C SER A 164 -16.94 -15.17 3.36
N GLU A 165 -16.06 -14.29 3.85
CA GLU A 165 -14.79 -14.66 4.48
C GLU A 165 -15.04 -15.31 5.87
N ARG A 166 -16.05 -14.82 6.59
CA ARG A 166 -16.51 -15.38 7.87
C ARG A 166 -17.11 -16.78 7.70
N GLN A 167 -17.98 -16.97 6.71
CA GLN A 167 -18.54 -18.28 6.37
C GLN A 167 -17.45 -19.28 6.00
N GLU A 168 -16.48 -18.88 5.17
CA GLU A 168 -15.33 -19.72 4.84
C GLU A 168 -14.54 -20.14 6.09
N SER A 169 -14.35 -19.21 7.02
CA SER A 169 -13.66 -19.51 8.29
C SER A 169 -14.45 -20.46 9.19
N LEU A 170 -15.77 -20.36 9.21
CA LEU A 170 -16.64 -21.28 9.95
C LEU A 170 -16.61 -22.71 9.41
N LEU A 171 -16.45 -22.91 8.09
CA LEU A 171 -16.39 -24.25 7.48
C LEU A 171 -15.31 -25.14 8.12
N ARG A 172 -14.20 -24.55 8.58
CA ARG A 172 -13.10 -25.27 9.25
C ARG A 172 -13.53 -25.96 10.55
N TYR A 173 -14.56 -25.43 11.21
CA TYR A 173 -15.06 -25.92 12.48
C TYR A 173 -16.40 -26.67 12.36
N GLN A 174 -17.07 -26.66 11.20
CA GLN A 174 -18.36 -27.34 11.01
C GLN A 174 -18.28 -28.87 11.15
N GLY A 175 -17.18 -29.48 10.70
CA GLY A 175 -16.98 -30.93 10.76
C GLY A 175 -16.56 -31.44 12.15
N GLN A 176 -16.30 -30.55 13.10
CA GLN A 176 -15.86 -30.86 14.45
C GLN A 176 -16.92 -30.38 15.44
N ASP A 177 -17.05 -31.02 16.60
CA ASP A 177 -18.10 -30.71 17.57
C ASP A 177 -17.76 -29.45 18.41
N TYR A 178 -17.56 -28.31 17.72
CA TYR A 178 -17.23 -27.01 18.31
C TYR A 178 -18.49 -26.17 18.56
N HIS A 179 -18.51 -25.43 19.68
CA HIS A 179 -19.47 -24.34 19.89
C HIS A 179 -18.95 -23.07 19.21
N ARG A 180 -19.64 -22.59 18.18
CA ARG A 180 -19.23 -21.44 17.37
C ARG A 180 -19.94 -20.19 17.87
N LYS A 181 -19.17 -19.27 18.43
CA LYS A 181 -19.69 -18.05 19.05
C LYS A 181 -19.19 -16.81 18.32
N ALA A 182 -20.10 -15.93 17.93
CA ALA A 182 -19.78 -14.58 17.49
C ALA A 182 -19.93 -13.58 18.64
N VAL A 183 -18.99 -12.63 18.74
CA VAL A 183 -19.03 -11.56 19.76
C VAL A 183 -18.91 -10.21 19.05
N VAL A 184 -19.98 -9.41 19.09
CA VAL A 184 -20.02 -8.09 18.46
C VAL A 184 -19.58 -7.00 19.45
N LEU A 185 -18.60 -6.20 19.02
CA LEU A 185 -17.87 -5.15 19.73
C LEU A 185 -18.12 -3.81 19.03
N MET A 186 -19.36 -3.33 19.09
CA MET A 186 -19.75 -2.05 18.48
C MET A 186 -20.61 -1.25 19.45
N GLY A 187 -20.49 0.08 19.37
CA GLY A 187 -21.21 1.02 20.24
C GLY A 187 -20.37 1.47 21.43
N GLU A 188 -21.05 1.88 22.49
CA GLU A 188 -20.38 2.40 23.69
C GLU A 188 -19.75 1.25 24.49
N PRO A 189 -18.41 1.26 24.70
CA PRO A 189 -17.75 0.20 25.45
C PRO A 189 -18.17 0.19 26.92
N THR A 190 -18.01 -0.97 27.56
CA THR A 190 -18.28 -1.11 29.01
C THR A 190 -17.33 -0.23 29.83
N LYS A 191 -17.77 0.17 31.03
CA LYS A 191 -16.96 0.97 31.96
C LYS A 191 -15.60 0.33 32.23
N ASP A 192 -15.59 -0.97 32.49
CA ASP A 192 -14.38 -1.75 32.71
C ASP A 192 -13.40 -1.70 31.53
N PHE A 193 -13.93 -1.66 30.30
CA PHE A 193 -13.10 -1.53 29.11
C PHE A 193 -12.47 -0.13 29.03
N LYS A 194 -13.27 0.93 29.26
CA LYS A 194 -12.77 2.32 29.26
C LYS A 194 -11.69 2.54 30.32
N GLU A 195 -11.88 2.04 31.53
CA GLU A 195 -10.89 2.15 32.62
C GLU A 195 -9.56 1.47 32.25
N ARG A 196 -9.60 0.33 31.54
CA ARG A 196 -8.39 -0.33 31.04
C ARG A 196 -7.74 0.40 29.88
N VAL A 197 -8.52 0.97 28.96
CA VAL A 197 -7.97 1.82 27.90
C VAL A 197 -7.25 3.01 28.51
N HIS A 198 -7.82 3.64 29.55
CA HIS A 198 -7.17 4.72 30.29
C HIS A 198 -5.89 4.24 30.99
N ALA A 199 -5.92 3.08 31.66
CA ALA A 199 -4.72 2.50 32.25
C ALA A 199 -3.62 2.22 31.20
N GLY A 200 -4.00 1.70 30.03
CA GLY A 200 -3.10 1.46 28.90
C GLY A 200 -2.51 2.75 28.33
N LEU A 201 -3.33 3.79 28.14
CA LEU A 201 -2.88 5.12 27.72
C LEU A 201 -1.88 5.73 28.70
N LEU A 202 -2.16 5.60 30.00
CA LEU A 202 -1.26 6.08 31.05
C LEU A 202 0.07 5.31 31.01
N ALA A 203 0.02 3.98 30.89
CA ALA A 203 1.21 3.14 30.78
C ALA A 203 2.04 3.47 29.52
N GLU A 204 1.41 3.71 28.37
CA GLU A 204 2.11 4.14 27.15
C GLU A 204 2.73 5.52 27.30
N LYS A 205 2.02 6.44 27.94
CA LYS A 205 2.50 7.81 28.17
C LYS A 205 3.70 7.79 29.11
N GLN A 206 3.63 6.98 30.18
CA GLN A 206 4.74 6.76 31.09
C GLN A 206 5.91 6.10 30.35
N ALA A 207 5.69 5.04 29.58
CA ALA A 207 6.76 4.38 28.82
C ALA A 207 7.42 5.30 27.79
N LYS A 208 6.66 6.23 27.17
CA LYS A 208 7.22 7.27 26.29
C LYS A 208 8.05 8.28 27.06
N ALA A 209 7.57 8.73 28.22
CA ALA A 209 8.32 9.63 29.10
C ALA A 209 9.61 8.98 29.60
N ASP A 210 9.54 7.72 30.05
CA ASP A 210 10.70 6.92 30.48
C ASP A 210 11.68 6.70 29.32
N ALA A 211 11.20 6.40 28.12
CA ALA A 211 12.05 6.24 26.94
C ALA A 211 12.72 7.55 26.52
N GLU A 212 12.03 8.68 26.61
CA GLU A 212 12.60 10.00 26.33
C GLU A 212 13.62 10.40 27.40
N HIS A 213 13.33 10.13 28.68
CA HIS A 213 14.23 10.34 29.80
C HIS A 213 15.51 9.51 29.62
N LYS A 214 15.35 8.21 29.34
CA LYS A 214 16.47 7.30 29.05
C LYS A 214 17.29 7.77 27.84
N LYS A 215 16.64 8.26 26.78
CA LYS A 215 17.35 8.78 25.60
C LYS A 215 18.14 10.06 25.94
N LYS A 216 17.56 10.97 26.72
CA LYS A 216 18.25 12.19 27.19
C LYS A 216 19.44 11.85 28.07
N ALA A 217 19.27 10.94 29.04
CA ALA A 217 20.35 10.44 29.88
C ALA A 217 21.47 9.78 29.06
N GLN A 218 21.13 8.95 28.06
CA GLN A 218 22.09 8.35 27.15
C GLN A 218 22.83 9.39 26.28
N GLU A 219 22.14 10.43 25.80
CA GLU A 219 22.75 11.50 25.01
C GLU A 219 23.68 12.39 25.85
N GLU A 220 23.29 12.71 27.08
CA GLU A 220 24.11 13.46 28.03
C GLU A 220 25.36 12.68 28.43
N ASN A 221 25.20 11.40 28.77
CA ASN A 221 26.32 10.51 29.06
C ASN A 221 27.27 10.39 27.86
N ARG A 222 26.74 10.19 26.64
CA ARG A 222 27.57 10.19 25.43
C ARG A 222 28.36 11.49 25.26
N LYS A 223 27.81 12.65 25.61
CA LYS A 223 28.53 13.93 25.58
C LYS A 223 29.63 13.99 26.64
N GLN A 224 29.33 13.60 27.88
CA GLN A 224 30.30 13.56 28.99
C GLN A 224 31.46 12.60 28.69
N MET A 225 31.18 11.40 28.15
CA MET A 225 32.20 10.44 27.75
C MET A 225 33.08 10.94 26.59
N LEU A 226 32.50 11.69 25.64
CA LEU A 226 33.28 12.32 24.57
C LEU A 226 34.14 13.48 25.10
N GLU A 227 33.67 14.24 26.09
CA GLU A 227 34.41 15.33 26.72
C GLU A 227 35.56 14.80 27.59
N LEU A 228 35.30 13.80 28.44
CA LEU A 228 36.32 13.10 29.23
C LEU A 228 37.39 12.46 28.34
N ARG A 229 36.99 11.88 27.21
CA ARG A 229 37.95 11.33 26.23
C ARG A 229 38.81 12.41 25.58
N LYS A 230 38.27 13.62 25.38
CA LYS A 230 39.04 14.76 24.84
C LYS A 230 40.03 15.30 25.88
N THR A 231 39.60 15.50 27.12
CA THR A 231 40.48 16.00 28.19
C THR A 231 41.62 15.04 28.47
N LYS A 232 41.34 13.73 28.63
CA LYS A 232 42.37 12.70 28.81
C LYS A 232 43.32 12.61 27.60
N ALA A 233 42.83 12.79 26.37
CA ALA A 233 43.69 12.82 25.18
C ALA A 233 44.60 14.07 25.12
N GLU A 234 44.11 15.23 25.57
CA GLU A 234 44.92 16.45 25.66
C GLU A 234 45.97 16.37 26.78
N GLU A 235 45.61 15.81 27.93
CA GLU A 235 46.55 15.54 29.03
C GLU A 235 47.63 14.55 28.63
N ALA A 236 47.27 13.43 27.98
CA ALA A 236 48.23 12.48 27.43
C ALA A 236 49.15 13.12 26.37
N LYS A 237 48.63 14.05 25.55
CA LYS A 237 49.44 14.80 24.59
C LYS A 237 50.41 15.75 25.28
N LYS A 238 49.96 16.51 26.29
CA LYS A 238 50.83 17.39 27.09
C LYS A 238 51.90 16.63 27.86
N ALA A 239 51.57 15.46 28.42
CA ALA A 239 52.52 14.58 29.09
C ALA A 239 53.59 14.08 28.10
N ARG A 240 53.20 13.70 26.88
CA ARG A 240 54.14 13.32 25.80
C ARG A 240 55.03 14.49 25.36
N GLU A 241 54.47 15.69 25.22
CA GLU A 241 55.22 16.90 24.88
C GLU A 241 56.20 17.31 26.00
N ALA A 242 55.79 17.23 27.26
CA ALA A 242 56.66 17.51 28.41
C ALA A 242 57.78 16.45 28.56
N ALA A 243 57.47 15.17 28.34
CA ALA A 243 58.47 14.11 28.31
C ALA A 243 59.46 14.28 27.15
N ALA A 244 58.99 14.74 25.99
CA ALA A 244 59.85 15.07 24.85
C ALA A 244 60.74 16.30 25.12
N ALA A 245 60.20 17.34 25.78
CA ALA A 245 60.96 18.53 26.17
C ALA A 245 62.06 18.22 27.20
N LYS A 246 61.77 17.39 28.22
CA LYS A 246 62.78 16.93 29.18
C LYS A 246 63.87 16.08 28.52
N LYS A 247 63.53 15.29 27.49
CA LYS A 247 64.53 14.57 26.67
C LYS A 247 65.37 15.50 25.80
N ALA A 248 64.82 16.63 25.37
CA ALA A 248 65.55 17.63 24.60
C ALA A 248 66.49 18.49 25.47
N GLU A 249 66.09 18.86 26.69
CA GLU A 249 66.97 19.54 27.67
C GLU A 249 68.08 18.61 28.17
N GLY A 250 67.79 17.34 28.45
CA GLY A 250 68.82 16.36 28.84
C GLY A 250 69.84 16.03 27.73
N ALA A 251 69.50 16.28 26.47
CA ALA A 251 70.42 16.14 25.34
C ALA A 251 71.29 17.39 25.09
N ALA A 252 70.89 18.56 25.61
CA ALA A 252 71.65 19.81 25.47
C ALA A 252 72.77 19.95 26.52
N ASP A 253 72.69 19.26 27.65
CA ASP A 253 73.78 19.17 28.66
C ASP A 253 74.80 18.03 28.36
N ALA A 254 74.61 17.28 27.27
CA ALA A 254 75.45 16.15 26.87
C ALA A 254 76.28 16.38 25.58
N GLU A 255 76.37 17.60 25.06
CA GLU A 255 77.38 17.97 24.05
C GLU A 255 78.65 18.47 24.75
N GLY A 256 79.37 17.55 25.39
CA GLY A 256 80.54 17.91 26.17
C GLY A 256 81.39 16.78 26.73
N ALA A 257 81.46 15.58 26.12
CA ALA A 257 82.60 14.66 26.31
C ALA A 257 82.54 13.46 25.35
N GLU A 258 83.65 13.25 24.64
CA GLU A 258 83.95 12.10 23.78
C GLU A 258 84.20 10.79 24.56
N GLN A 259 83.82 9.70 23.89
CA GLN A 259 84.40 8.34 23.90
C GLN A 259 84.67 7.60 25.22
N GLY A 260 83.97 6.49 25.41
CA GLY A 260 84.49 5.35 26.18
C GLY A 260 83.42 4.48 26.83
N GLU A 261 83.41 3.20 26.43
CA GLU A 261 82.97 2.00 27.16
C GLU A 261 81.71 1.98 28.06
N ALA A 262 80.91 0.94 27.77
CA ALA A 262 80.27 0.03 28.71
C ALA A 262 79.11 0.53 29.61
N GLY A 263 77.97 -0.12 29.39
CA GLY A 263 77.23 -0.76 30.48
C GLY A 263 76.07 0.02 31.06
N THR A 264 74.89 -0.62 31.03
CA THR A 264 73.88 -0.51 32.10
C THR A 264 73.34 0.88 32.40
N GLU A 265 72.73 1.54 31.41
CA GLU A 265 71.86 2.70 31.67
C GLU A 265 70.65 2.80 30.72
N GLN A 266 70.31 1.71 30.02
CA GLN A 266 69.11 1.62 29.18
C GLN A 266 67.91 0.94 29.87
N THR A 267 68.09 0.32 31.04
CA THR A 267 67.04 -0.47 31.69
C THR A 267 66.23 0.29 32.75
N GLU A 268 66.80 1.27 33.46
CA GLU A 268 66.03 2.04 34.47
C GLU A 268 65.07 3.08 33.87
N GLY A 269 65.39 3.64 32.70
CA GLY A 269 64.51 4.59 32.00
C GLY A 269 63.33 3.92 31.28
N GLU A 270 63.41 2.62 31.02
CA GLU A 270 62.37 1.83 30.36
C GLU A 270 61.43 1.18 31.40
N GLU A 271 61.95 0.75 32.55
CA GLU A 271 61.13 0.30 33.69
C GLU A 271 60.33 1.45 34.33
N ALA A 272 60.89 2.66 34.49
CA ALA A 272 60.13 3.80 35.02
C ALA A 272 59.02 4.27 34.05
N LYS A 273 59.22 4.08 32.73
CA LYS A 273 58.24 4.44 31.71
C LYS A 273 57.13 3.40 31.59
N ALA A 274 57.45 2.12 31.70
CA ALA A 274 56.46 1.03 31.72
C ALA A 274 55.59 1.08 32.99
N LYS A 275 56.18 1.43 34.15
CA LYS A 275 55.44 1.50 35.42
C LYS A 275 54.48 2.69 35.49
N ASP A 276 54.85 3.83 34.89
CA ASP A 276 54.00 5.04 34.80
C ASP A 276 52.87 4.89 33.75
N GLU A 277 53.13 4.17 32.64
CA GLU A 277 52.12 3.79 31.63
C GLU A 277 51.11 2.77 32.19
N GLU A 278 51.57 1.80 32.98
CA GLU A 278 50.73 0.77 33.62
C GLU A 278 49.86 1.34 34.75
N THR A 279 50.38 2.27 35.57
CA THR A 279 49.55 2.98 36.57
C THR A 279 48.55 3.95 35.94
N GLY A 280 48.90 4.60 34.83
CA GLY A 280 47.98 5.48 34.09
C GLY A 280 46.87 4.72 33.36
N GLU A 281 47.12 3.52 32.83
CA GLU A 281 46.09 2.66 32.24
C GLU A 281 45.15 2.08 33.31
N ALA A 282 45.67 1.70 34.48
CA ALA A 282 44.87 1.21 35.59
C ALA A 282 43.93 2.29 36.18
N GLU A 283 44.39 3.53 36.40
CA GLU A 283 43.53 4.64 36.85
C GLU A 283 42.44 5.00 35.81
N VAL A 284 42.73 4.83 34.52
CA VAL A 284 41.76 5.05 33.44
C VAL A 284 40.70 3.94 33.39
N GLU A 285 41.07 2.71 33.73
CA GLU A 285 40.14 1.58 33.80
C GLU A 285 39.25 1.64 35.05
N GLU A 286 39.80 2.01 36.21
CA GLU A 286 39.06 2.22 37.47
C GLU A 286 38.06 3.37 37.35
N THR A 287 38.47 4.53 36.82
CA THR A 287 37.54 5.66 36.60
C THR A 287 36.45 5.37 35.56
N LYS A 288 36.70 4.43 34.64
CA LYS A 288 35.70 3.97 33.67
C LYS A 288 34.74 2.96 34.29
N ALA A 289 35.19 2.17 35.24
CA ALA A 289 34.36 1.25 36.02
C ALA A 289 33.46 1.99 37.03
N GLU A 290 33.98 2.98 37.77
CA GLU A 290 33.15 3.81 38.67
C GLU A 290 32.11 4.64 37.91
N ALA A 291 32.46 5.16 36.72
CA ALA A 291 31.50 5.85 35.85
C ALA A 291 30.41 4.88 35.36
N ALA A 292 30.75 3.61 35.06
CA ALA A 292 29.80 2.58 34.64
C ALA A 292 28.89 2.08 35.78
N GLU A 293 29.36 2.03 37.03
CA GLU A 293 28.51 1.67 38.17
C GLU A 293 27.54 2.80 38.59
N GLY A 294 27.97 4.07 38.52
CA GLY A 294 27.07 5.22 38.69
C GLY A 294 26.03 5.36 37.57
N GLU A 295 26.28 4.74 36.40
CA GLU A 295 25.42 4.71 35.21
C GLU A 295 24.23 3.76 35.35
N ASP A 296 24.43 2.53 35.85
CA ASP A 296 23.32 1.57 36.06
C ASP A 296 22.29 2.15 37.04
N ALA A 297 22.77 2.85 38.08
CA ALA A 297 21.92 3.49 39.08
C ALA A 297 21.09 4.68 38.54
N LYS A 298 21.58 5.44 37.55
CA LYS A 298 20.82 6.53 36.88
C LYS A 298 19.94 6.05 35.73
N MET A 299 20.23 4.91 35.12
CA MET A 299 19.39 4.31 34.08
C MET A 299 18.11 3.66 34.62
N GLU A 300 18.05 3.39 35.94
CA GLU A 300 16.85 2.88 36.63
C GLU A 300 15.87 3.98 37.06
N GLU A 301 16.21 5.26 36.94
CA GLU A 301 15.31 6.35 37.36
C GLU A 301 14.22 6.59 36.30
N THR A 302 12.99 6.18 36.63
CA THR A 302 11.78 6.42 35.81
C THR A 302 11.46 7.90 35.75
N ALA A 303 10.94 8.38 34.62
CA ALA A 303 10.48 9.76 34.50
C ALA A 303 9.35 10.05 35.52
N ALA A 304 9.19 11.33 35.89
CA ALA A 304 8.10 11.73 36.78
C ALA A 304 6.73 11.20 36.30
N PRO A 305 5.87 10.73 37.22
CA PRO A 305 4.60 10.09 36.87
C PRO A 305 3.73 11.04 36.05
N VAL A 306 3.26 10.58 34.88
CA VAL A 306 2.47 11.39 33.95
C VAL A 306 0.97 11.13 34.14
N GLU A 307 0.17 12.19 34.25
CA GLU A 307 -1.29 12.10 34.33
C GLU A 307 -1.95 12.20 32.95
N LEU A 308 -3.12 11.58 32.82
CA LEU A 308 -3.98 11.75 31.65
C LEU A 308 -4.68 13.11 31.67
N THR A 309 -4.69 13.80 30.52
CA THR A 309 -5.44 15.04 30.34
C THR A 309 -6.94 14.78 30.34
N GLU A 310 -7.76 15.82 30.54
CA GLU A 310 -9.22 15.69 30.47
C GLU A 310 -9.72 15.24 29.09
N GLU A 311 -8.99 15.57 28.02
CA GLU A 311 -9.28 15.11 26.67
C GLU A 311 -8.97 13.62 26.49
N GLU A 312 -7.85 13.14 27.05
CA GLU A 312 -7.48 11.71 27.03
C GLU A 312 -8.47 10.87 27.84
N LYS A 313 -9.01 11.40 28.95
CA LYS A 313 -10.05 10.73 29.76
C LYS A 313 -11.39 10.60 29.01
N LYS A 314 -11.66 11.44 28.02
CA LYS A 314 -12.86 11.34 27.15
C LYS A 314 -12.69 10.32 26.02
N GLN A 315 -11.46 9.91 25.71
CA GLN A 315 -11.21 8.91 24.66
C GLN A 315 -11.70 7.54 25.12
N CYS A 316 -12.53 6.91 24.29
CA CYS A 316 -13.03 5.54 24.51
C CYS A 316 -12.09 4.48 23.95
N PHE A 317 -11.21 4.86 23.02
CA PHE A 317 -10.28 3.98 22.30
C PHE A 317 -8.92 4.67 22.22
N ARG A 318 -7.84 3.92 22.43
CA ARG A 318 -6.48 4.45 22.24
C ARG A 318 -6.12 4.46 20.76
N LYS A 319 -5.27 5.42 20.36
CA LYS A 319 -4.68 5.43 19.01
C LYS A 319 -3.39 4.62 19.03
N THR A 320 -3.36 3.51 18.32
CA THR A 320 -2.17 2.66 18.20
C THR A 320 -1.20 3.19 17.15
N GLN A 321 0.07 2.75 17.23
CA GLN A 321 1.09 3.12 16.24
C GLN A 321 0.83 2.50 14.87
N LEU A 322 0.24 1.29 14.85
CA LEU A 322 -0.18 0.59 13.65
C LEU A 322 -1.68 0.76 13.48
N LEU A 323 -2.10 0.94 12.23
CA LEU A 323 -3.51 0.87 11.86
C LEU A 323 -4.00 -0.58 11.99
N ASP A 324 -5.29 -0.73 12.29
CA ASP A 324 -5.97 -2.01 12.36
C ASP A 324 -6.08 -2.65 10.98
N LEU A 325 -6.41 -1.86 9.96
CA LEU A 325 -6.48 -2.27 8.55
C LEU A 325 -5.75 -1.27 7.65
N ALA A 326 -5.15 -1.78 6.58
CA ALA A 326 -4.53 -0.93 5.57
C ALA A 326 -5.63 -0.15 4.84
N GLU A 327 -5.42 1.15 4.59
CA GLU A 327 -6.42 2.01 3.93
C GLU A 327 -6.94 1.42 2.61
N LYS A 328 -6.04 0.80 1.83
CA LYS A 328 -6.38 0.13 0.58
C LYS A 328 -7.29 -1.08 0.78
N GLU A 329 -7.06 -1.88 1.81
CA GLU A 329 -7.90 -3.05 2.10
C GLU A 329 -9.25 -2.63 2.70
N LEU A 330 -9.24 -1.59 3.53
CA LEU A 330 -10.46 -0.96 4.03
C LEU A 330 -11.32 -0.47 2.87
N ALA A 331 -10.76 0.30 1.93
CA ALA A 331 -11.46 0.87 0.78
C ALA A 331 -12.11 -0.18 -0.14
N LYS A 332 -11.56 -1.40 -0.22
CA LYS A 332 -12.14 -2.50 -1.00
C LYS A 332 -13.26 -3.24 -0.30
N SER A 333 -13.24 -3.30 1.03
CA SER A 333 -14.05 -4.25 1.79
C SER A 333 -15.14 -3.61 2.66
N TYR A 334 -15.01 -2.33 3.02
CA TYR A 334 -15.94 -1.67 3.95
C TYR A 334 -17.42 -1.79 3.54
N ALA A 335 -17.71 -1.72 2.24
CA ALA A 335 -19.08 -1.81 1.71
C ALA A 335 -19.70 -3.21 1.89
N SER A 336 -18.87 -4.24 2.12
CA SER A 336 -19.31 -5.62 2.36
C SER A 336 -19.37 -5.97 3.85
N PHE A 337 -19.07 -5.03 4.75
CA PHE A 337 -19.11 -5.29 6.19
C PHE A 337 -20.54 -5.50 6.67
N ALA A 338 -20.76 -6.60 7.40
CA ALA A 338 -22.06 -6.92 7.97
C ALA A 338 -21.93 -7.60 9.34
N LEU A 339 -22.95 -7.41 10.16
CA LEU A 339 -23.13 -8.17 11.41
C LEU A 339 -23.31 -9.67 11.13
N PRO A 340 -23.00 -10.55 12.10
CA PRO A 340 -23.11 -11.98 11.90
C PRO A 340 -24.57 -12.39 11.92
N ALA A 341 -24.95 -13.34 11.06
CA ALA A 341 -26.28 -13.94 11.06
C ALA A 341 -26.23 -15.41 11.51
N LYS A 342 -27.27 -15.87 12.21
CA LYS A 342 -27.39 -17.30 12.61
C LYS A 342 -27.36 -18.25 11.40
N ALA A 343 -27.87 -17.80 10.26
CA ALA A 343 -27.88 -18.55 9.01
C ALA A 343 -26.46 -18.92 8.50
N GLU A 344 -25.42 -18.23 8.98
CA GLU A 344 -24.03 -18.51 8.63
C GLU A 344 -23.44 -19.72 9.37
N GLY A 345 -24.16 -20.24 10.38
CA GLY A 345 -23.74 -21.39 11.17
C GLY A 345 -23.12 -21.05 12.53
N PHE A 346 -23.43 -19.90 13.11
CA PHE A 346 -23.11 -19.61 14.51
C PHE A 346 -24.13 -20.27 15.45
N ASP A 347 -23.63 -20.90 16.51
CA ASP A 347 -24.46 -21.47 17.58
C ASP A 347 -24.92 -20.38 18.56
N GLU A 348 -24.09 -19.34 18.76
CA GLU A 348 -24.36 -18.20 19.63
C GLU A 348 -23.87 -16.89 19.00
N ILE A 349 -24.68 -15.84 19.09
CA ILE A 349 -24.29 -14.47 18.75
C ILE A 349 -24.53 -13.61 20.00
N SER A 350 -23.47 -12.96 20.47
CA SER A 350 -23.49 -12.11 21.65
C SER A 350 -23.04 -10.70 21.30
N PHE A 351 -23.58 -9.70 21.99
CA PHE A 351 -23.22 -8.30 21.81
C PHE A 351 -22.62 -7.78 23.11
N ALA A 352 -21.33 -7.45 23.10
CA ALA A 352 -20.57 -7.18 24.32
C ALA A 352 -20.76 -5.76 24.86
N TRP A 353 -21.06 -4.80 23.99
CA TRP A 353 -21.05 -3.37 24.32
C TRP A 353 -22.43 -2.73 24.21
N SER A 354 -23.10 -2.87 23.07
CA SER A 354 -24.43 -2.30 22.82
C SER A 354 -25.39 -3.35 22.28
N LYS A 355 -26.68 -3.03 22.16
CA LYS A 355 -27.69 -3.97 21.69
C LYS A 355 -27.59 -4.15 20.17
N GLU A 356 -28.14 -5.26 19.66
CA GLU A 356 -28.14 -5.58 18.22
C GLU A 356 -28.63 -4.43 17.32
N ALA A 357 -29.74 -3.78 17.70
CA ALA A 357 -30.30 -2.67 16.94
C ALA A 357 -29.34 -1.48 16.84
N ASP A 358 -28.66 -1.15 17.94
CA ASP A 358 -27.70 -0.04 18.00
C ASP A 358 -26.44 -0.36 17.18
N CYS A 359 -25.94 -1.60 17.28
CA CYS A 359 -24.82 -2.08 16.48
C CYS A 359 -25.14 -2.06 14.98
N SER A 360 -26.36 -2.48 14.61
CA SER A 360 -26.81 -2.49 13.20
C SER A 360 -26.89 -1.08 12.64
N LYS A 361 -27.44 -0.13 13.42
CA LYS A 361 -27.49 1.28 13.03
C LYS A 361 -26.09 1.86 12.90
N LEU A 362 -25.23 1.65 13.89
CA LEU A 362 -23.86 2.16 13.90
C LEU A 362 -23.07 1.65 12.70
N LEU A 363 -23.15 0.35 12.40
CA LEU A 363 -22.48 -0.22 11.24
C LEU A 363 -22.99 0.40 9.93
N LYS A 364 -24.30 0.59 9.78
CA LYS A 364 -24.89 1.24 8.59
C LYS A 364 -24.41 2.68 8.45
N ASP A 365 -24.49 3.47 9.52
CA ASP A 365 -24.05 4.87 9.54
C ASP A 365 -22.55 4.97 9.21
N TRP A 366 -21.74 4.06 9.77
CA TRP A 366 -20.31 3.99 9.50
C TRP A 366 -20.00 3.60 8.05
N VAL A 367 -20.70 2.60 7.49
CA VAL A 367 -20.54 2.21 6.07
C VAL A 367 -20.94 3.36 5.16
N MET A 368 -22.03 4.08 5.47
CA MET A 368 -22.46 5.27 4.73
C MET A 368 -21.42 6.39 4.79
N GLU A 369 -20.88 6.68 5.97
CA GLU A 369 -19.77 7.64 6.12
C GLU A 369 -18.55 7.23 5.27
N LYS A 370 -18.22 5.93 5.23
CA LYS A 370 -17.14 5.43 4.38
C LYS A 370 -17.49 5.52 2.89
N LYS A 371 -18.74 5.28 2.47
CA LYS A 371 -19.19 5.48 1.08
C LYS A 371 -19.00 6.94 0.63
N LEU A 372 -19.27 7.90 1.51
CA LEU A 372 -19.08 9.34 1.26
C LEU A 372 -17.60 9.74 1.19
N THR A 373 -16.76 9.15 2.05
CA THR A 373 -15.36 9.59 2.21
C THR A 373 -14.38 8.86 1.32
N GLN A 374 -14.57 7.55 1.08
CA GLN A 374 -13.65 6.67 0.37
C GLN A 374 -13.90 6.63 -1.14
N ARG A 375 -12.86 6.28 -1.91
CA ARG A 375 -12.96 6.06 -3.37
C ARG A 375 -13.51 4.68 -3.68
N ALA A 376 -14.27 4.57 -4.78
CA ALA A 376 -14.57 3.29 -5.42
C ALA A 376 -13.39 2.91 -6.32
N GLU A 377 -12.38 2.25 -5.75
CA GLU A 377 -11.15 1.95 -6.48
C GLU A 377 -11.34 0.90 -7.57
N ASP A 378 -12.27 -0.04 -7.38
CA ASP A 378 -12.52 -1.15 -8.31
C ASP A 378 -13.47 -0.77 -9.46
N LEU A 379 -14.09 0.41 -9.42
CA LEU A 379 -15.00 0.91 -10.45
C LEU A 379 -14.33 0.96 -11.83
N GLN A 380 -14.98 0.41 -12.85
CA GLN A 380 -14.51 0.45 -14.24
C GLN A 380 -15.55 1.09 -15.14
N PRO A 381 -15.14 1.79 -16.22
CA PRO A 381 -16.08 2.34 -17.18
C PRO A 381 -16.84 1.23 -17.90
N GLY A 382 -18.17 1.26 -17.79
CA GLY A 382 -19.08 0.28 -18.36
C GLY A 382 -19.22 0.39 -19.88
N ALA A 383 -20.02 -0.50 -20.45
CA ALA A 383 -20.29 -0.51 -21.89
C ALA A 383 -21.03 0.76 -22.35
N GLY A 384 -22.04 1.20 -21.58
CA GLY A 384 -22.82 2.39 -21.90
C GLY A 384 -21.98 3.67 -21.93
N PHE A 385 -21.03 3.84 -21.00
CA PHE A 385 -20.09 4.94 -21.04
C PHE A 385 -19.26 4.95 -22.34
N LYS A 386 -18.67 3.79 -22.70
CA LYS A 386 -17.79 3.68 -23.87
C LYS A 386 -18.52 4.01 -25.16
N GLU A 387 -19.77 3.55 -25.29
CA GLU A 387 -20.63 3.83 -26.43
C GLU A 387 -20.95 5.32 -26.52
N GLN A 388 -21.47 5.93 -25.45
CA GLN A 388 -21.80 7.36 -25.42
C GLN A 388 -20.58 8.24 -25.64
N TYR A 389 -19.43 7.88 -25.06
CA TYR A 389 -18.19 8.61 -25.29
C TYR A 389 -17.71 8.51 -26.75
N ALA A 390 -17.88 7.37 -27.41
CA ALA A 390 -17.55 7.21 -28.82
C ALA A 390 -18.46 8.06 -29.72
N ILE A 391 -19.77 8.10 -29.43
CA ILE A 391 -20.72 8.98 -30.10
C ILE A 391 -20.28 10.45 -29.93
N TRP A 392 -19.99 10.85 -28.70
CA TRP A 392 -19.49 12.19 -28.39
C TRP A 392 -18.23 12.56 -29.18
N GLN A 393 -17.21 11.69 -29.20
CA GLN A 393 -15.97 11.95 -29.94
C GLN A 393 -16.23 12.14 -31.44
N LYS A 394 -17.14 11.34 -32.02
CA LYS A 394 -17.53 11.45 -33.43
C LYS A 394 -18.25 12.77 -33.70
N THR A 395 -19.29 13.08 -32.93
CA THR A 395 -20.08 14.30 -33.07
C THR A 395 -19.22 15.56 -32.87
N LEU A 396 -18.34 15.57 -31.85
CA LEU A 396 -17.42 16.69 -31.62
C LEU A 396 -16.44 16.88 -32.79
N SER A 397 -15.97 15.79 -33.41
CA SER A 397 -15.13 15.87 -34.60
C SER A 397 -15.88 16.45 -35.80
N GLU A 398 -17.15 16.09 -35.97
CA GLU A 398 -18.02 16.61 -37.04
C GLU A 398 -18.27 18.10 -36.85
N TRP A 399 -18.60 18.54 -35.64
CA TRP A 399 -18.80 19.96 -35.33
C TRP A 399 -17.52 20.79 -35.51
N ARG A 400 -16.37 20.30 -35.03
CA ARG A 400 -15.08 20.98 -35.25
C ARG A 400 -14.72 21.09 -36.73
N LYS A 401 -15.05 20.07 -37.53
CA LYS A 401 -14.85 20.11 -38.98
C LYS A 401 -15.75 21.17 -39.62
N ALA A 402 -17.04 21.20 -39.30
CA ALA A 402 -17.96 22.21 -39.81
C ALA A 402 -17.52 23.64 -39.45
N HIS A 403 -17.08 23.85 -38.21
CA HIS A 403 -16.54 25.13 -37.76
C HIS A 403 -15.23 25.52 -38.48
N ALA A 404 -14.33 24.55 -38.71
CA ALA A 404 -13.10 24.79 -39.48
C ALA A 404 -13.40 25.12 -40.95
N ASP A 405 -14.37 24.44 -41.55
CA ASP A 405 -14.80 24.70 -42.93
C ASP A 405 -15.52 26.06 -43.05
N HIS A 406 -16.24 26.52 -42.02
CA HIS A 406 -16.81 27.87 -41.95
C HIS A 406 -15.73 28.96 -41.88
N LYS A 407 -14.65 28.75 -41.12
CA LYS A 407 -13.54 29.72 -40.98
C LYS A 407 -12.66 29.84 -42.24
N ASP A 408 -12.73 28.89 -43.17
CA ASP A 408 -12.01 28.94 -44.45
C ASP A 408 -12.92 29.53 -45.55
N PRO A 409 -12.67 30.76 -46.04
CA PRO A 409 -13.53 31.42 -47.01
C PRO A 409 -13.72 30.64 -48.33
N ALA A 410 -12.74 29.82 -48.72
CA ALA A 410 -12.84 29.00 -49.94
C ALA A 410 -13.74 27.77 -49.71
N ARG A 411 -13.68 27.18 -48.52
CA ARG A 411 -14.54 26.04 -48.16
C ARG A 411 -15.96 26.45 -47.83
N ARG A 412 -16.14 27.62 -47.22
CA ARG A 412 -17.46 28.25 -47.02
C ARG A 412 -18.17 28.47 -48.35
N LYS A 413 -17.51 29.12 -49.32
CA LYS A 413 -18.07 29.28 -50.69
C LYS A 413 -18.36 27.94 -51.38
N ALA A 414 -17.47 26.94 -51.23
CA ALA A 414 -17.68 25.61 -51.80
C ALA A 414 -18.82 24.82 -51.11
N ALA A 415 -19.09 25.07 -49.82
CA ALA A 415 -20.20 24.48 -49.09
C ALA A 415 -21.53 25.17 -49.44
N GLU A 416 -21.53 26.51 -49.54
CA GLU A 416 -22.67 27.31 -50.00
C GLU A 416 -23.07 26.92 -51.44
N THR A 417 -22.12 26.73 -52.36
CA THR A 417 -22.43 26.27 -53.73
C THR A 417 -22.98 24.85 -53.76
N LYS A 418 -22.41 23.93 -52.98
CA LYS A 418 -22.95 22.55 -52.88
C LYS A 418 -24.34 22.52 -52.24
N LYS A 419 -24.59 23.34 -51.21
CA LYS A 419 -25.92 23.49 -50.61
C LYS A 419 -26.91 24.07 -51.62
N ALA A 420 -26.51 25.08 -52.40
CA ALA A 420 -27.33 25.66 -53.46
C ALA A 420 -27.63 24.66 -54.59
N GLU A 421 -26.66 23.83 -54.99
CA GLU A 421 -26.85 22.76 -55.97
C GLU A 421 -27.75 21.64 -55.44
N ALA A 422 -27.56 21.19 -54.20
CA ALA A 422 -28.41 20.18 -53.57
C ALA A 422 -29.84 20.68 -53.35
N ALA A 423 -30.01 21.95 -52.95
CA ALA A 423 -31.31 22.60 -52.84
C ALA A 423 -31.99 22.70 -54.21
N LYS A 424 -31.25 23.03 -55.29
CA LYS A 424 -31.78 23.01 -56.66
C LYS A 424 -32.21 21.60 -57.08
N GLN A 425 -31.39 20.58 -56.82
CA GLN A 425 -31.73 19.19 -57.16
C GLN A 425 -32.97 18.69 -56.41
N LYS A 426 -33.06 18.95 -55.09
CA LYS A 426 -34.24 18.60 -54.30
C LYS A 426 -35.48 19.36 -54.77
N ARG A 427 -35.35 20.64 -55.15
CA ARG A 427 -36.44 21.44 -55.71
C ARG A 427 -36.91 20.91 -57.07
N GLU A 428 -36.00 20.43 -57.91
CA GLU A 428 -36.36 19.79 -59.18
C GLU A 428 -37.04 18.43 -58.96
N GLU A 429 -36.60 17.65 -57.98
CA GLU A 429 -37.26 16.39 -57.58
C GLU A 429 -38.67 16.64 -57.00
N ASP A 430 -38.83 17.61 -56.08
CA ASP A 430 -40.12 17.96 -55.48
C ASP A 430 -41.10 18.50 -56.54
N LYS A 431 -40.60 19.32 -57.48
CA LYS A 431 -41.39 19.79 -58.64
C LYS A 431 -41.83 18.64 -59.53
N LYS A 432 -40.92 17.70 -59.82
CA LYS A 432 -41.23 16.53 -60.65
C LYS A 432 -42.26 15.61 -59.96
N ALA A 433 -42.14 15.43 -58.65
CA ALA A 433 -43.09 14.65 -57.85
C ALA A 433 -44.49 15.28 -57.84
N LEU A 434 -44.62 16.60 -57.73
CA LEU A 434 -45.90 17.32 -57.80
C LEU A 434 -46.55 17.20 -59.19
N ILE A 435 -45.75 17.28 -60.25
CA ILE A 435 -46.22 17.10 -61.63
C ILE A 435 -46.68 15.64 -61.87
N GLU A 436 -45.93 14.64 -61.40
CA GLU A 436 -46.33 13.22 -61.50
C GLU A 436 -47.58 12.88 -60.66
N ALA A 437 -47.82 13.62 -59.57
CA ALA A 437 -49.03 13.51 -58.76
C ALA A 437 -50.27 14.23 -59.35
N GLY A 438 -50.13 14.92 -60.49
CA GLY A 438 -51.21 15.64 -61.16
C GLY A 438 -51.57 16.98 -60.51
N ASP A 439 -50.74 17.49 -59.59
CA ASP A 439 -50.92 18.79 -58.93
C ASP A 439 -50.16 19.90 -59.68
N GLU A 440 -50.68 20.26 -60.86
CA GLU A 440 -50.13 21.32 -61.70
C GLU A 440 -50.18 22.71 -61.02
N GLU A 441 -51.13 22.91 -60.10
CA GLU A 441 -51.31 24.16 -59.37
C GLU A 441 -50.26 24.28 -58.24
N GLY A 442 -49.96 23.18 -57.53
CA GLY A 442 -48.86 23.07 -56.56
C GLY A 442 -47.48 23.22 -57.20
N ALA A 443 -47.27 22.65 -58.40
CA ALA A 443 -46.02 22.85 -59.15
C ALA A 443 -45.83 24.30 -59.62
N LYS A 444 -46.91 24.97 -60.06
CA LYS A 444 -46.88 26.41 -60.41
C LYS A 444 -46.74 27.30 -59.18
N ALA A 445 -47.33 26.94 -58.04
CA ALA A 445 -47.16 27.66 -56.79
C ALA A 445 -45.72 27.57 -56.28
N LEU A 446 -45.06 26.41 -56.43
CA LEU A 446 -43.64 26.23 -56.11
C LEU A 446 -42.73 27.07 -57.03
N ASP A 447 -43.07 27.21 -58.31
CA ASP A 447 -42.39 28.10 -59.27
C ASP A 447 -42.69 29.59 -59.00
N ALA A 448 -43.90 29.96 -58.56
CA ALA A 448 -44.25 31.35 -58.27
C ALA A 448 -43.62 31.86 -56.96
N LYS A 449 -43.40 30.97 -56.00
CA LYS A 449 -42.63 31.24 -54.77
C LYS A 449 -41.14 31.52 -55.05
N LEU A 450 -40.68 31.14 -56.26
CA LEU A 450 -39.30 31.22 -56.74
C LEU A 450 -38.90 32.65 -57.18
N GLU A 451 -39.87 33.45 -57.63
CA GLU A 451 -39.63 34.87 -57.99
C GLU A 451 -39.65 35.80 -56.78
N THR A 452 -40.25 35.39 -55.66
CA THR A 452 -40.35 36.20 -54.43
C THR A 452 -39.28 35.86 -53.38
N GLU A 453 -38.75 34.64 -53.31
CA GLU A 453 -37.65 34.26 -52.40
C GLU A 453 -36.23 34.51 -52.97
N ALA A 454 -36.11 35.15 -54.15
CA ALA A 454 -34.84 35.62 -54.70
C ALA A 454 -34.39 36.99 -54.14
N GLU A 455 -35.09 37.51 -53.13
CA GLU A 455 -34.57 38.56 -52.25
C GLU A 455 -33.46 37.98 -51.35
N PRO A 456 -32.43 38.77 -51.00
CA PRO A 456 -31.38 38.31 -50.08
C PRO A 456 -32.05 37.74 -48.83
N VAL A 457 -31.58 36.58 -48.35
CA VAL A 457 -31.95 36.02 -47.05
C VAL A 457 -31.99 37.19 -46.07
N GLU A 458 -33.17 37.53 -45.54
CA GLU A 458 -33.31 38.58 -44.53
C GLU A 458 -32.18 38.35 -43.54
N GLU A 459 -31.37 39.38 -43.26
CA GLU A 459 -30.27 39.29 -42.30
C GLU A 459 -30.87 38.79 -40.98
N LEU A 460 -30.79 37.47 -40.74
CA LEU A 460 -31.25 36.88 -39.50
C LEU A 460 -30.48 37.59 -38.40
N ASP A 461 -31.20 38.21 -37.47
CA ASP A 461 -30.61 38.85 -36.30
C ASP A 461 -30.01 37.76 -35.41
N VAL A 462 -28.79 37.34 -35.74
CA VAL A 462 -28.08 36.26 -35.06
C VAL A 462 -27.87 36.61 -33.59
N GLU A 463 -27.74 37.90 -33.26
CA GLU A 463 -27.53 38.39 -31.89
C GLU A 463 -28.78 38.18 -31.01
N ASN A 464 -29.98 38.44 -31.55
CA ASN A 464 -31.25 38.27 -30.84
C ASN A 464 -31.95 36.91 -31.05
N LEU A 465 -31.33 35.99 -31.80
CA LEU A 465 -31.84 34.63 -32.02
C LEU A 465 -31.98 33.86 -30.69
N ASP A 466 -33.14 33.24 -30.47
CA ASP A 466 -33.35 32.29 -29.38
C ASP A 466 -32.61 30.97 -29.68
N VAL A 467 -31.49 30.79 -28.98
CA VAL A 467 -30.59 29.63 -29.11
C VAL A 467 -31.32 28.31 -28.87
N PHE A 468 -32.33 28.27 -28.00
CA PHE A 468 -33.02 27.03 -27.65
C PHE A 468 -34.07 26.63 -28.68
N ALA A 469 -34.65 27.60 -29.39
CA ALA A 469 -35.62 27.39 -30.47
C ALA A 469 -34.97 26.88 -31.77
N VAL A 470 -33.65 26.94 -31.92
CA VAL A 470 -32.92 26.44 -33.10
C VAL A 470 -33.10 24.92 -33.25
N GLU A 471 -33.74 24.47 -34.33
CA GLU A 471 -33.96 23.04 -34.57
C GLU A 471 -32.69 22.33 -35.06
N ASN A 472 -31.90 22.98 -35.93
CA ASN A 472 -30.66 22.42 -36.49
C ASN A 472 -29.45 23.27 -36.12
N ILE A 473 -28.63 22.80 -35.19
CA ILE A 473 -27.43 23.53 -34.74
C ILE A 473 -26.34 23.66 -35.81
N MET A 474 -26.42 22.90 -36.91
CA MET A 474 -25.47 22.93 -38.02
C MET A 474 -25.84 23.95 -39.09
N ASP A 475 -27.06 24.49 -39.05
CA ASP A 475 -27.55 25.50 -39.98
C ASP A 475 -28.71 26.27 -39.34
N ILE A 476 -28.45 27.50 -38.91
CA ILE A 476 -29.43 28.35 -38.23
C ILE A 476 -30.38 29.07 -39.20
N GLY A 477 -30.33 28.76 -40.50
CA GLY A 477 -31.19 29.33 -41.54
C GLY A 477 -30.47 30.31 -42.47
N ASN A 478 -29.28 30.78 -42.09
CA ASN A 478 -28.40 31.60 -42.95
C ASN A 478 -27.24 30.79 -43.56
N GLY A 479 -27.22 29.46 -43.39
CA GLY A 479 -26.14 28.59 -43.86
C GLY A 479 -25.01 28.37 -42.86
N ASP A 480 -24.94 29.16 -41.78
CA ASP A 480 -23.93 29.08 -40.73
C ASP A 480 -24.40 28.18 -39.58
N ALA A 481 -23.44 27.52 -38.91
CA ALA A 481 -23.72 26.73 -37.72
C ALA A 481 -23.89 27.64 -36.49
N LEU A 482 -24.67 27.19 -35.50
CA LEU A 482 -24.90 27.92 -34.26
C LEU A 482 -23.59 28.26 -33.51
N PHE A 483 -22.57 27.44 -33.69
CA PHE A 483 -21.25 27.55 -33.09
C PHE A 483 -20.19 28.16 -34.04
N ALA A 484 -20.61 28.86 -35.09
CA ALA A 484 -19.72 29.47 -36.09
C ALA A 484 -18.62 30.38 -35.49
N ASP A 485 -18.94 31.08 -34.40
CA ASP A 485 -18.06 32.03 -33.73
C ASP A 485 -17.31 31.44 -32.52
N PHE A 486 -17.34 30.12 -32.32
CA PHE A 486 -16.67 29.50 -31.18
C PHE A 486 -15.15 29.79 -31.18
N ALA A 487 -14.67 30.22 -30.03
CA ALA A 487 -13.26 30.28 -29.69
C ALA A 487 -12.79 28.94 -29.13
N TYR A 488 -11.48 28.83 -28.88
CA TYR A 488 -10.90 27.62 -28.27
C TYR A 488 -11.53 27.33 -26.90
N GLU A 489 -11.76 28.39 -26.14
CA GLU A 489 -12.31 28.37 -24.80
C GLU A 489 -13.74 27.79 -24.78
N ASP A 490 -14.56 28.12 -25.78
CA ASP A 490 -15.93 27.60 -25.91
C ASP A 490 -15.92 26.09 -26.19
N TRP A 491 -15.00 25.60 -27.04
CA TRP A 491 -14.83 24.16 -27.26
C TRP A 491 -14.40 23.40 -26.00
N VAL A 492 -13.57 24.03 -25.17
CA VAL A 492 -13.14 23.46 -23.89
C VAL A 492 -14.31 23.40 -22.92
N LEU A 493 -15.11 24.46 -22.81
CA LEU A 493 -16.30 24.50 -21.96
C LEU A 493 -17.34 23.46 -22.42
N LEU A 494 -17.68 23.42 -23.70
CA LEU A 494 -18.59 22.42 -24.28
C LEU A 494 -18.13 20.98 -23.95
N SER A 495 -16.85 20.70 -24.16
CA SER A 495 -16.30 19.37 -23.87
C SER A 495 -16.37 19.04 -22.38
N THR A 496 -16.08 20.01 -21.52
CA THR A 496 -16.10 19.83 -20.07
C THR A 496 -17.52 19.58 -19.56
N ARG A 497 -18.52 20.31 -20.08
CA ARG A 497 -19.94 20.13 -19.74
C ARG A 497 -20.38 18.70 -19.97
N TYR A 498 -20.20 18.22 -21.20
CA TYR A 498 -20.63 16.88 -21.57
C TYR A 498 -19.80 15.79 -20.88
N GLU A 499 -18.47 15.96 -20.77
CA GLU A 499 -17.63 14.97 -20.10
C GLU A 499 -17.94 14.83 -18.60
N LEU A 500 -18.25 15.92 -17.89
CA LEU A 500 -18.68 15.81 -16.50
C LEU A 500 -20.08 15.21 -16.38
N HIS A 501 -21.02 15.61 -17.25
CA HIS A 501 -22.36 15.04 -17.31
C HIS A 501 -22.32 13.52 -17.53
N LEU A 502 -21.62 13.07 -18.57
CA LEU A 502 -21.48 11.66 -18.91
C LEU A 502 -20.77 10.89 -17.78
N LEU A 503 -19.76 11.48 -17.15
CA LEU A 503 -19.04 10.86 -16.03
C LEU A 503 -19.96 10.61 -14.84
N LEU A 504 -20.76 11.59 -14.43
CA LEU A 504 -21.63 11.48 -13.26
C LEU A 504 -22.73 10.44 -13.47
N HIS A 505 -23.39 10.45 -14.64
CA HIS A 505 -24.42 9.47 -14.96
C HIS A 505 -23.85 8.06 -15.17
N SER A 506 -22.67 7.95 -15.81
CA SER A 506 -22.00 6.65 -15.96
C SER A 506 -21.51 6.11 -14.62
N PHE A 507 -20.96 6.96 -13.74
CA PHE A 507 -20.56 6.58 -12.39
C PHE A 507 -21.71 5.94 -11.61
N LYS A 508 -22.89 6.57 -11.64
CA LYS A 508 -24.09 6.07 -10.97
C LYS A 508 -24.48 4.67 -11.48
N LYS A 509 -24.46 4.46 -12.80
CA LYS A 509 -24.80 3.18 -13.43
C LYS A 509 -23.75 2.09 -13.19
N ASP A 510 -22.48 2.44 -13.37
CA ASP A 510 -21.36 1.51 -13.32
C ASP A 510 -21.07 1.06 -11.88
N LEU A 511 -21.29 1.94 -10.90
CA LEU A 511 -21.17 1.58 -9.48
C LEU A 511 -22.37 0.76 -8.99
N ASN A 512 -23.56 1.03 -9.52
CA ASN A 512 -24.81 0.31 -9.20
C ASN A 512 -25.09 0.21 -7.68
N ASP A 513 -24.80 1.28 -6.93
CA ASP A 513 -25.03 1.38 -5.49
C ASP A 513 -26.06 2.49 -5.23
N PRO A 514 -27.28 2.17 -4.75
CA PRO A 514 -28.34 3.17 -4.56
C PRO A 514 -27.99 4.21 -3.49
N ASP A 515 -27.10 3.88 -2.56
CA ASP A 515 -26.67 4.80 -1.50
C ASP A 515 -25.51 5.70 -1.93
N ARG A 516 -24.91 5.41 -3.10
CA ARG A 516 -23.76 6.13 -3.64
C ARG A 516 -24.00 6.54 -5.08
N LEU A 517 -24.82 7.58 -5.23
CA LEU A 517 -25.19 8.11 -6.54
C LEU A 517 -24.11 8.99 -7.19
N SER A 518 -23.17 9.52 -6.40
CA SER A 518 -22.12 10.42 -6.86
C SER A 518 -20.89 10.37 -5.94
N PHE A 519 -19.95 11.29 -6.14
CA PHE A 519 -18.69 11.42 -5.40
C PHE A 519 -18.32 12.89 -5.13
N GLY A 520 -17.55 13.10 -4.07
CA GLY A 520 -17.01 14.42 -3.71
C GLY A 520 -15.89 14.90 -4.65
N LEU A 521 -15.72 16.22 -4.72
CA LEU A 521 -14.77 16.91 -5.59
C LEU A 521 -13.33 16.38 -5.50
N LYS A 522 -12.86 16.02 -4.30
CA LYS A 522 -11.52 15.45 -4.07
C LYS A 522 -11.21 14.22 -4.95
N HIS A 523 -12.24 13.52 -5.42
CA HIS A 523 -12.11 12.31 -6.23
C HIS A 523 -12.35 12.54 -7.72
N LEU A 524 -12.67 13.78 -8.15
CA LEU A 524 -12.94 14.12 -9.55
C LEU A 524 -11.75 13.77 -10.45
N SER A 525 -10.53 14.16 -10.07
CA SER A 525 -9.34 13.87 -10.87
C SER A 525 -9.11 12.36 -11.04
N TYR A 526 -9.38 11.57 -9.99
CA TYR A 526 -9.26 10.12 -10.04
C TYR A 526 -10.26 9.50 -11.02
N TYR A 527 -11.56 9.82 -10.90
CA TYR A 527 -12.58 9.23 -11.78
C TYR A 527 -12.48 9.75 -13.21
N TYR A 528 -12.17 11.03 -13.39
CA TYR A 528 -11.94 11.60 -14.71
C TYR A 528 -10.79 10.88 -15.44
N ASN A 529 -9.68 10.60 -14.75
CA ASN A 529 -8.61 9.76 -15.30
C ASN A 529 -9.05 8.32 -15.54
N LYS A 530 -9.83 7.72 -14.62
CA LYS A 530 -10.32 6.34 -14.76
C LYS A 530 -11.13 6.15 -16.05
N TYR A 531 -12.05 7.08 -16.32
CA TYR A 531 -13.00 7.04 -17.43
C TYR A 531 -12.39 7.53 -18.75
N TYR A 532 -11.75 8.69 -18.75
CA TYR A 532 -11.27 9.34 -19.98
C TYR A 532 -9.80 9.09 -20.30
N LYS A 533 -9.02 8.51 -19.37
CA LYS A 533 -7.54 8.42 -19.47
C LYS A 533 -6.88 9.79 -19.66
N LYS A 534 -7.52 10.83 -19.12
CA LYS A 534 -7.06 12.23 -19.14
C LYS A 534 -6.80 12.71 -17.72
N ASN A 535 -5.81 13.58 -17.54
CA ASN A 535 -5.58 14.21 -16.24
C ASN A 535 -6.48 15.43 -16.11
N TRP A 536 -7.19 15.53 -14.98
CA TRP A 536 -7.95 16.72 -14.65
C TRP A 536 -7.04 17.80 -14.07
N SER A 537 -7.14 19.03 -14.56
CA SER A 537 -6.33 20.16 -14.13
C SER A 537 -7.14 21.45 -14.18
N MET A 538 -7.26 22.14 -13.05
CA MET A 538 -7.97 23.43 -12.98
C MET A 538 -7.16 24.56 -13.65
N GLN A 539 -5.84 24.38 -13.75
CA GLN A 539 -4.94 25.31 -14.45
C GLN A 539 -5.29 25.48 -15.93
N GLN A 540 -5.97 24.50 -16.56
CA GLN A 540 -6.42 24.63 -17.94
C GLN A 540 -7.46 25.75 -18.12
N PHE A 541 -8.29 25.97 -17.11
CA PHE A 541 -9.33 27.01 -17.11
C PHE A 541 -8.83 28.36 -16.55
N GLY A 542 -7.60 28.41 -16.02
CA GLY A 542 -7.05 29.62 -15.39
C GLY A 542 -7.66 29.95 -14.02
N ILE A 543 -8.33 28.97 -13.38
CA ILE A 543 -9.02 29.12 -12.09
C ILE A 543 -8.29 28.37 -10.97
N LYS A 544 -8.53 28.80 -9.73
CA LYS A 544 -7.93 28.19 -8.52
C LYS A 544 -8.94 27.38 -7.72
N GLU A 545 -10.15 27.92 -7.56
CA GLU A 545 -11.22 27.29 -6.79
C GLU A 545 -12.20 26.58 -7.72
N PHE A 546 -12.89 25.55 -7.19
CA PHE A 546 -13.88 24.81 -7.97
C PHE A 546 -15.19 25.56 -8.13
N ASP A 547 -15.53 26.43 -7.19
CA ASP A 547 -16.73 27.28 -7.29
C ASP A 547 -16.67 28.17 -8.54
N ASP A 548 -15.49 28.67 -8.90
CA ASP A 548 -15.27 29.41 -10.16
C ASP A 548 -15.57 28.56 -11.41
N LEU A 549 -15.32 27.24 -11.35
CA LEU A 549 -15.67 26.32 -12.44
C LEU A 549 -17.17 26.07 -12.51
N VAL A 550 -17.82 25.92 -11.35
CA VAL A 550 -19.27 25.75 -11.27
C VAL A 550 -19.95 26.99 -11.82
N GLU A 551 -19.43 28.20 -11.58
CA GLU A 551 -19.97 29.42 -12.19
C GLU A 551 -19.85 29.39 -13.73
N LEU A 552 -18.72 28.92 -14.26
CA LEU A 552 -18.52 28.74 -15.71
C LEU A 552 -19.42 27.66 -16.32
N LEU A 553 -19.89 26.70 -15.50
CA LEU A 553 -20.64 25.51 -15.91
C LEU A 553 -22.01 25.40 -15.20
N LYS A 554 -22.59 26.52 -14.75
CA LYS A 554 -23.72 26.62 -13.79
C LYS A 554 -24.99 25.86 -14.19
N ASP A 555 -25.11 25.53 -15.46
CA ASP A 555 -26.23 24.87 -16.11
C ASP A 555 -25.96 23.38 -16.43
N SER A 556 -24.77 22.86 -16.08
CA SER A 556 -24.38 21.47 -16.34
C SER A 556 -23.99 20.70 -15.08
N VAL A 557 -23.27 21.35 -14.15
CA VAL A 557 -22.77 20.70 -12.93
C VAL A 557 -22.88 21.63 -11.73
N SER A 558 -23.41 21.10 -10.63
CA SER A 558 -23.51 21.77 -9.34
C SER A 558 -22.95 20.90 -8.20
N LEU A 559 -22.84 21.47 -7.00
CA LEU A 559 -22.52 20.72 -5.78
C LEU A 559 -23.79 20.53 -4.95
N ASP A 560 -24.05 19.31 -4.50
CA ASP A 560 -25.14 19.03 -3.56
C ASP A 560 -24.85 19.66 -2.20
N SER A 561 -25.79 20.43 -1.68
CA SER A 561 -25.60 21.19 -0.43
C SER A 561 -25.55 20.31 0.82
N ALA A 562 -26.13 19.11 0.78
CA ALA A 562 -26.14 18.19 1.91
C ALA A 562 -24.88 17.32 1.96
N SER A 563 -24.43 16.80 0.81
CA SER A 563 -23.31 15.85 0.76
C SER A 563 -21.99 16.44 0.24
N GLY A 564 -22.00 17.64 -0.35
CA GLY A 564 -20.83 18.22 -1.03
C GLY A 564 -20.37 17.41 -2.26
N HIS A 565 -21.24 16.58 -2.82
CA HIS A 565 -20.95 15.77 -3.99
C HIS A 565 -21.29 16.50 -5.29
N LEU A 566 -20.64 16.11 -6.38
CA LEU A 566 -20.97 16.62 -7.70
C LEU A 566 -22.36 16.14 -8.13
N LYS A 567 -23.11 17.01 -8.79
CA LYS A 567 -24.45 16.72 -9.31
C LYS A 567 -24.52 17.17 -10.75
N ALA A 568 -25.04 16.30 -11.63
CA ALA A 568 -25.39 16.68 -12.98
C ALA A 568 -26.76 17.36 -12.96
N ASP A 569 -26.85 18.57 -13.49
CA ASP A 569 -28.11 19.33 -13.52
C ASP A 569 -28.98 18.97 -14.72
N GLN A 570 -28.35 18.44 -15.78
CA GLN A 570 -29.05 17.94 -16.96
C GLN A 570 -29.50 16.48 -16.77
N ALA A 571 -30.70 16.18 -17.28
CA ALA A 571 -31.26 14.83 -17.31
C ALA A 571 -30.37 13.86 -18.10
N GLU A 572 -30.39 12.58 -17.73
CA GLU A 572 -29.51 11.55 -18.30
C GLU A 572 -29.62 11.41 -19.83
N ASP A 573 -30.80 11.71 -20.37
CA ASP A 573 -31.15 11.66 -21.80
C ASP A 573 -30.95 13.00 -22.53
N ALA A 574 -30.31 13.98 -21.89
CA ALA A 574 -29.99 15.26 -22.51
C ALA A 574 -29.19 15.06 -23.81
N THR A 575 -29.65 15.72 -24.87
CA THR A 575 -29.06 15.58 -26.21
C THR A 575 -27.71 16.29 -26.29
N LEU A 576 -26.82 15.85 -27.19
CA LEU A 576 -25.55 16.56 -27.41
C LEU A 576 -25.79 18.02 -27.84
N ASP A 577 -26.83 18.24 -28.63
CA ASP A 577 -27.23 19.56 -29.13
C ASP A 577 -27.64 20.50 -28.00
N SER A 578 -28.25 19.99 -26.91
CA SER A 578 -28.58 20.85 -25.76
C SER A 578 -27.32 21.39 -25.09
N PHE A 579 -26.24 20.61 -24.99
CA PHE A 579 -24.95 21.11 -24.47
C PHE A 579 -24.30 22.14 -25.39
N MET A 580 -24.48 22.01 -26.72
CA MET A 580 -24.06 23.03 -27.68
C MET A 580 -24.82 24.35 -27.45
N LYS A 581 -26.15 24.27 -27.36
CA LYS A 581 -27.03 25.43 -27.10
C LYS A 581 -26.69 26.13 -25.79
N LEU A 582 -26.51 25.36 -24.71
CA LEU A 582 -26.09 25.88 -23.41
C LEU A 582 -24.72 26.59 -23.46
N THR A 583 -23.78 26.06 -24.25
CA THR A 583 -22.46 26.70 -24.41
C THR A 583 -22.58 28.01 -25.19
N GLU A 584 -23.35 28.02 -26.26
CA GLU A 584 -23.57 29.22 -27.08
C GLU A 584 -24.31 30.32 -26.31
N ASP A 585 -25.35 29.98 -25.55
CA ASP A 585 -26.07 30.95 -24.71
C ASP A 585 -25.13 31.61 -23.68
N ASN A 586 -24.32 30.81 -22.98
CA ASN A 586 -23.32 31.32 -22.04
C ASN A 586 -22.21 32.13 -22.74
N ARG A 587 -21.84 31.81 -23.98
CA ARG A 587 -20.90 32.61 -24.78
C ARG A 587 -21.52 33.98 -25.10
N ARG A 588 -22.78 34.02 -25.54
CA ARG A 588 -23.51 35.27 -25.82
C ARG A 588 -23.71 36.12 -24.56
N GLU A 589 -24.05 35.50 -23.42
CA GLU A 589 -24.13 36.20 -22.13
C GLU A 589 -22.78 36.83 -21.76
N ARG A 590 -21.69 36.06 -21.89
CA ARG A 590 -20.33 36.55 -21.62
C ARG A 590 -19.93 37.70 -22.54
N GLN A 591 -20.23 37.59 -23.83
CA GLN A 591 -19.92 38.62 -24.83
C GLN A 591 -20.65 39.93 -24.49
N ARG A 592 -21.94 39.86 -24.15
CA ARG A 592 -22.73 41.01 -23.70
C ARG A 592 -22.15 41.67 -22.44
N ARG A 593 -21.65 40.89 -21.48
CA ARG A 593 -20.97 41.42 -20.28
C ARG A 593 -19.67 42.15 -20.65
N ILE A 594 -18.88 41.58 -21.56
CA ILE A 594 -17.64 42.21 -22.06
C ILE A 594 -17.95 43.53 -22.76
N GLU A 595 -18.96 43.58 -23.62
CA GLU A 595 -19.39 44.79 -24.33
C GLU A 595 -19.97 45.86 -23.40
N ALA A 596 -20.60 45.44 -22.31
CA ALA A 596 -21.03 46.32 -21.22
C ALA A 596 -19.87 46.83 -20.32
N GLY A 597 -18.62 46.41 -20.59
CA GLY A 597 -17.42 46.86 -19.88
C GLY A 597 -17.00 45.99 -18.68
N ASP A 598 -17.63 44.83 -18.48
CA ASP A 598 -17.20 43.86 -17.47
C ASP A 598 -16.05 42.98 -18.02
N GLU A 599 -14.82 43.47 -17.84
CA GLU A 599 -13.59 42.77 -18.25
C GLU A 599 -13.35 41.46 -17.47
N THR A 600 -14.06 41.23 -16.35
CA THR A 600 -13.92 39.99 -15.57
C THR A 600 -14.53 38.77 -16.28
N ALA A 601 -15.43 39.00 -17.23
CA ALA A 601 -16.07 37.94 -18.03
C ALA A 601 -15.12 37.28 -19.06
N ARG A 602 -13.94 37.87 -19.35
CA ARG A 602 -12.98 37.34 -20.32
C ARG A 602 -12.28 36.06 -19.84
N LEU A 603 -12.35 35.00 -20.65
CA LEU A 603 -11.72 33.70 -20.37
C LEU A 603 -10.20 33.74 -20.61
N LYS A 604 -9.44 33.07 -19.73
CA LYS A 604 -7.96 33.03 -19.74
C LYS A 604 -7.44 31.59 -19.71
N PHE A 605 -7.90 30.75 -20.63
CA PHE A 605 -7.53 29.33 -20.62
C PHE A 605 -6.10 29.13 -21.09
N SER A 606 -5.40 28.16 -20.51
CA SER A 606 -4.08 27.76 -21.02
C SER A 606 -4.25 26.87 -22.26
N ARG A 607 -3.59 27.26 -23.34
CA ARG A 607 -3.62 26.51 -24.61
C ARG A 607 -2.47 25.51 -24.63
N PRO A 608 -2.71 24.23 -24.97
CA PRO A 608 -1.63 23.27 -25.11
C PRO A 608 -0.70 23.70 -26.25
N ALA A 609 0.61 23.59 -26.03
CA ALA A 609 1.58 23.88 -27.06
C ALA A 609 1.33 22.97 -28.29
N PRO A 610 1.34 23.50 -29.52
CA PRO A 610 1.15 22.66 -30.69
C PRO A 610 2.22 21.58 -30.72
N ALA A 611 1.79 20.31 -30.85
CA ALA A 611 2.71 19.19 -30.95
C ALA A 611 3.69 19.46 -32.10
N GLY A 612 4.98 19.62 -31.77
CA GLY A 612 6.02 19.78 -32.77
C GLY A 612 5.94 18.61 -33.74
N LYS A 613 5.86 18.89 -35.05
CA LYS A 613 5.87 17.86 -36.09
C LYS A 613 7.11 17.00 -35.90
N GLN A 614 6.94 15.82 -35.32
CA GLN A 614 8.00 14.83 -35.20
C GLN A 614 8.30 14.35 -36.61
N GLY A 615 9.46 14.75 -37.13
CA GLY A 615 9.91 14.43 -38.47
C GLY A 615 9.84 12.92 -38.73
N ASP A 616 9.17 12.59 -39.82
CA ASP A 616 9.00 11.26 -40.37
C ASP A 616 10.39 10.63 -40.62
N LYS A 617 10.79 9.66 -39.77
CA LYS A 617 12.00 8.87 -40.00
C LYS A 617 11.67 7.77 -41.02
N GLY A 618 11.75 8.14 -42.29
CA GLY A 618 11.75 7.21 -43.41
C GLY A 618 12.88 6.18 -43.29
N TYR A 619 12.51 4.90 -43.34
CA TYR A 619 13.43 3.79 -43.49
C TYR A 619 14.04 3.81 -44.91
N GLY A 620 15.26 4.34 -45.03
CA GLY A 620 16.05 4.36 -46.25
C GLY A 620 17.22 3.37 -46.20
N LYS A 621 17.14 2.33 -47.02
CA LYS A 621 18.10 1.24 -47.20
C LYS A 621 19.32 1.71 -48.02
N GLY A 622 20.53 1.45 -47.51
CA GLY A 622 21.75 1.10 -48.27
C GLY A 622 22.33 2.10 -49.28
N GLY A 623 23.53 2.59 -49.01
CA GLY A 623 24.41 3.21 -50.00
C GLY A 623 25.80 3.50 -49.44
N GLY A 624 26.80 2.68 -49.79
CA GLY A 624 28.19 2.88 -49.41
C GLY A 624 28.85 4.01 -50.22
N GLY A 625 29.84 4.68 -49.62
CA GLY A 625 30.63 5.69 -50.33
C GLY A 625 31.63 6.45 -49.45
N LYS A 626 32.90 6.06 -49.57
CA LYS A 626 34.18 6.61 -49.06
C LYS A 626 34.26 8.11 -48.71
N GLY A 627 34.80 8.38 -47.50
CA GLY A 627 36.10 9.04 -47.26
C GLY A 627 36.25 10.56 -47.45
N SER A 628 36.65 11.27 -46.39
CA SER A 628 37.72 12.29 -46.45
C SER A 628 38.22 12.69 -45.05
N TYR A 629 39.54 12.82 -44.94
CA TYR A 629 40.33 13.19 -43.75
C TYR A 629 40.23 14.68 -43.43
N GLY A 630 40.27 15.04 -42.14
CA GLY A 630 40.56 16.40 -41.66
C GLY A 630 41.19 16.39 -40.26
N LYS A 631 42.51 16.57 -40.19
CA LYS A 631 43.34 16.92 -39.01
C LYS A 631 42.78 18.21 -38.35
N GLY A 632 42.84 18.50 -37.05
CA GLY A 632 43.72 18.09 -35.96
C GLY A 632 44.37 19.35 -35.35
N ALA A 633 44.18 19.64 -34.06
CA ALA A 633 45.06 20.49 -33.22
C ALA A 633 44.59 20.52 -31.74
N PRO A 634 45.50 20.75 -30.76
CA PRO A 634 45.59 19.97 -29.52
C PRO A 634 45.39 20.75 -28.22
N ALA A 635 45.11 20.04 -27.12
CA ALA A 635 45.03 20.58 -25.76
C ALA A 635 46.40 20.56 -25.05
N PRO A 636 46.72 21.55 -24.18
CA PRO A 636 47.97 21.61 -23.43
C PRO A 636 47.91 20.84 -22.08
N PRO A 637 49.05 20.43 -21.50
CA PRO A 637 49.08 19.60 -20.30
C PRO A 637 49.28 20.39 -18.99
N GLY A 638 48.51 19.99 -17.98
CA GLY A 638 48.94 19.77 -16.59
C GLY A 638 49.36 20.96 -15.70
N ARG A 639 48.71 21.07 -14.52
CA ARG A 639 49.42 21.18 -13.24
C ARG A 639 48.56 20.76 -12.04
N TYR A 640 49.22 20.01 -11.18
CA TYR A 640 48.77 19.36 -9.96
C TYR A 640 48.99 20.28 -8.75
N ALA A 641 48.02 20.37 -7.84
CA ALA A 641 48.10 20.63 -6.39
C ALA A 641 46.65 20.72 -5.89
N GLY A 642 46.16 20.10 -4.82
CA GLY A 642 46.73 19.37 -3.69
C GLY A 642 45.71 19.50 -2.54
N ALA A 643 45.51 18.41 -1.77
CA ALA A 643 44.66 18.26 -0.56
C ALA A 643 43.14 18.31 -0.81
N GLY A 644 42.31 17.29 -0.52
CA GLY A 644 42.23 16.39 0.65
C GLY A 644 40.86 16.66 1.31
N GLY A 645 40.01 15.75 1.78
CA GLY A 645 39.85 14.31 1.72
C GLY A 645 38.45 13.99 2.30
N GLY A 646 37.89 12.83 1.99
CA GLY A 646 36.78 12.22 2.77
C GLY A 646 35.39 12.23 2.14
N ALA A 647 35.00 11.10 1.52
CA ALA A 647 33.71 10.41 1.68
C ALA A 647 33.65 9.24 0.69
N ALA A 648 33.78 8.01 1.20
CA ALA A 648 33.65 6.80 0.40
C ALA A 648 32.17 6.44 0.20
N ALA A 649 31.72 6.49 -1.05
CA ALA A 649 30.47 5.89 -1.53
C ALA A 649 30.83 4.70 -2.45
N PRO A 650 30.13 3.56 -2.37
CA PRO A 650 30.48 2.35 -3.12
C PRO A 650 30.09 2.45 -4.61
N PRO A 651 30.77 1.70 -5.51
CA PRO A 651 30.64 1.87 -6.96
C PRO A 651 29.41 1.15 -7.54
N PRO A 652 28.89 1.61 -8.69
CA PRO A 652 27.80 0.93 -9.38
C PRO A 652 28.36 -0.31 -10.10
N ARG A 653 27.87 -1.49 -9.72
CA ARG A 653 28.15 -2.74 -10.43
C ARG A 653 27.09 -2.98 -11.50
N TYR A 654 27.53 -2.95 -12.75
CA TYR A 654 27.31 -3.96 -13.79
C TYR A 654 25.98 -4.74 -13.71
N ALA A 655 24.97 -4.29 -14.47
CA ALA A 655 23.80 -5.09 -14.80
C ALA A 655 24.08 -5.89 -16.08
N GLY A 656 24.28 -7.20 -15.92
CA GLY A 656 24.39 -8.16 -17.00
C GLY A 656 23.14 -9.03 -17.11
N TYR A 657 22.62 -9.11 -18.34
CA TYR A 657 21.75 -10.12 -18.95
C TYR A 657 20.27 -10.27 -18.51
N GLY A 658 19.38 -10.14 -19.50
CA GLY A 658 18.38 -11.18 -19.76
C GLY A 658 16.91 -10.77 -19.89
N ALA A 659 16.50 -10.26 -21.06
CA ALA A 659 15.15 -10.42 -21.61
C ALA A 659 15.28 -10.70 -23.13
N PRO A 660 14.45 -11.56 -23.72
CA PRO A 660 13.17 -11.11 -24.33
C PRO A 660 12.04 -12.17 -24.18
N ALA A 661 10.74 -12.00 -24.43
CA ALA A 661 9.84 -10.92 -24.86
C ALA A 661 8.38 -11.41 -24.61
N PRO A 662 7.35 -10.54 -24.67
CA PRO A 662 5.94 -10.95 -24.72
C PRO A 662 5.41 -10.97 -26.16
N GLN A 663 4.54 -11.92 -26.51
CA GLN A 663 3.77 -11.90 -27.75
C GLN A 663 2.34 -12.37 -27.48
N GLY A 664 1.37 -11.56 -27.88
CA GLY A 664 -0.06 -11.83 -27.73
C GLY A 664 -0.73 -12.30 -29.01
N GLY A 665 -1.83 -13.04 -28.83
CA GLY A 665 -3.10 -12.93 -29.58
C GLY A 665 -3.29 -13.70 -30.89
N GLY A 666 -4.29 -14.60 -30.91
CA GLY A 666 -5.18 -14.77 -32.09
C GLY A 666 -5.40 -16.17 -32.70
N SER A 667 -6.36 -16.92 -32.13
CA SER A 667 -7.52 -17.58 -32.79
C SER A 667 -7.43 -18.71 -33.87
N TYR A 668 -8.31 -19.71 -33.65
CA TYR A 668 -9.04 -20.65 -34.54
C TYR A 668 -8.57 -22.13 -34.73
N ALA A 669 -9.45 -23.01 -34.22
CA ALA A 669 -9.98 -24.26 -34.80
C ALA A 669 -9.31 -25.64 -34.59
N ALA A 670 -10.15 -26.54 -34.02
CA ALA A 670 -10.35 -27.97 -34.31
C ALA A 670 -9.50 -29.07 -33.63
N GLN A 671 -10.12 -29.66 -32.59
CA GLN A 671 -10.41 -31.11 -32.38
C GLN A 671 -9.29 -32.18 -32.55
N LYS A 672 -8.88 -32.83 -31.43
CA LYS A 672 -9.26 -34.22 -31.01
C LYS A 672 -8.40 -34.81 -29.86
N ARG A 673 -9.12 -35.23 -28.81
CA ARG A 673 -8.94 -36.38 -27.88
C ARG A 673 -7.96 -36.33 -26.69
N PRO A 674 -8.34 -36.99 -25.55
CA PRO A 674 -7.75 -36.76 -24.23
C PRO A 674 -6.78 -37.88 -23.79
N TYR A 675 -5.73 -37.50 -23.07
CA TYR A 675 -4.82 -38.43 -22.38
C TYR A 675 -5.22 -38.52 -20.91
N SER A 676 -5.50 -39.75 -20.45
CA SER A 676 -5.76 -40.09 -19.04
C SER A 676 -4.55 -40.86 -18.48
N PRO A 677 -4.13 -40.60 -17.23
CA PRO A 677 -2.89 -41.13 -16.66
C PRO A 677 -3.03 -42.58 -16.15
N GLY A 678 -2.01 -43.40 -16.42
CA GLY A 678 -1.90 -44.79 -15.94
C GLY A 678 -1.35 -44.91 -14.50
N PRO A 679 -1.61 -46.04 -13.81
CA PRO A 679 -1.33 -46.24 -12.37
C PRO A 679 0.12 -46.67 -12.06
N PRO A 680 0.58 -46.55 -10.80
CA PRO A 680 1.93 -46.93 -10.40
C PRO A 680 2.04 -48.44 -10.13
N PRO A 681 3.19 -49.09 -10.39
CA PRO A 681 3.37 -50.49 -10.01
C PRO A 681 3.82 -50.65 -8.55
N ALA A 682 3.28 -51.70 -7.94
CA ALA A 682 3.47 -52.13 -6.56
C ALA A 682 4.76 -52.96 -6.34
N TYR A 683 5.14 -53.05 -5.07
CA TYR A 683 6.22 -53.84 -4.49
C TYR A 683 6.25 -55.33 -4.92
N GLY A 684 7.46 -55.86 -5.13
CA GLY A 684 7.73 -57.29 -5.26
C GLY A 684 9.17 -57.62 -4.85
N ALA A 685 9.32 -58.65 -4.03
CA ALA A 685 10.44 -58.93 -3.14
C ALA A 685 11.56 -59.82 -3.71
N SER A 686 12.63 -59.94 -2.91
CA SER A 686 13.60 -61.05 -2.79
C SER A 686 14.87 -61.02 -3.65
N LYS A 687 16.04 -60.89 -3.02
CA LYS A 687 16.94 -61.99 -2.59
C LYS A 687 18.29 -61.43 -2.11
N GLN A 688 18.74 -61.89 -0.95
CA GLN A 688 20.13 -61.74 -0.46
C GLN A 688 21.08 -62.79 -1.12
N PRO A 689 22.31 -63.06 -0.61
CA PRO A 689 23.56 -62.38 -1.01
C PRO A 689 24.64 -63.40 -1.47
N ARG A 690 25.72 -62.96 -2.15
CA ARG A 690 27.02 -63.67 -2.03
C ARG A 690 28.23 -62.88 -2.53
N ALA A 691 29.34 -63.22 -1.89
CA ALA A 691 30.66 -62.63 -1.86
C ALA A 691 31.61 -63.04 -3.01
N GLY A 692 32.78 -62.37 -3.02
CA GLY A 692 34.03 -62.71 -3.74
C GLY A 692 34.44 -61.56 -4.67
N GLY A 693 35.64 -60.95 -4.66
CA GLY A 693 36.97 -61.34 -4.17
C GLY A 693 38.01 -60.95 -5.25
N TYR A 694 39.22 -60.52 -4.85
CA TYR A 694 40.42 -60.09 -5.64
C TYR A 694 40.48 -58.59 -6.04
N GLY A 695 41.55 -57.80 -5.82
CA GLY A 695 42.91 -57.94 -5.26
C GLY A 695 43.54 -56.52 -5.20
N ALA A 696 44.23 -56.14 -4.13
CA ALA A 696 45.70 -56.15 -3.96
C ALA A 696 46.48 -55.07 -4.75
N TYR A 697 46.90 -54.01 -4.04
CA TYR A 697 48.16 -53.21 -4.11
C TYR A 697 48.04 -52.18 -2.96
N GLY A 698 48.94 -51.95 -2.00
CA GLY A 698 50.32 -52.34 -1.77
C GLY A 698 51.08 -51.13 -1.21
N GLY A 699 51.48 -51.16 0.08
CA GLY A 699 52.50 -50.30 0.71
C GLY A 699 51.99 -48.98 1.32
N GLY A 700 52.36 -48.56 2.54
CA GLY A 700 53.34 -49.06 3.50
C GLY A 700 53.06 -48.48 4.90
N GLY A 701 53.52 -49.18 5.94
CA GLY A 701 53.23 -48.85 7.33
C GLY A 701 54.41 -48.29 8.13
N ALA A 702 54.10 -47.88 9.36
CA ALA A 702 54.87 -47.91 10.61
C ALA A 702 54.12 -46.98 11.60
N GLY A 703 53.79 -47.29 12.84
CA GLY A 703 53.91 -48.46 13.70
C GLY A 703 53.20 -48.12 15.04
N GLY A 704 52.47 -49.06 15.64
CA GLY A 704 52.02 -48.99 17.05
C GLY A 704 53.17 -49.33 18.02
N PRO A 705 52.94 -49.70 19.30
CA PRO A 705 51.70 -50.13 19.98
C PRO A 705 51.45 -49.33 21.30
N ALA A 706 50.38 -49.43 22.09
CA ALA A 706 49.79 -50.52 22.90
C ALA A 706 48.71 -49.80 23.77
N GLY A 707 47.56 -50.32 24.19
CA GLY A 707 47.32 -51.58 24.89
C GLY A 707 47.37 -51.39 26.42
N GLY A 708 46.22 -51.20 27.08
CA GLY A 708 46.03 -51.23 28.54
C GLY A 708 44.92 -50.27 28.99
N ALA A 709 43.69 -50.68 29.29
CA ALA A 709 43.18 -51.49 30.40
C ALA A 709 43.29 -50.82 31.80
N TYR A 710 42.11 -50.56 32.38
CA TYR A 710 41.73 -50.38 33.80
C TYR A 710 41.88 -49.03 34.54
N ARG A 711 40.77 -48.70 35.23
CA ARG A 711 40.53 -47.72 36.34
C ARG A 711 40.49 -46.26 35.90
N ARG A 712 39.46 -45.44 36.16
CA ARG A 712 38.44 -45.38 37.21
C ARG A 712 37.07 -45.03 36.63
#